data_AF-A0A6J1DD77-F1
#
_entry.id   AF-A0A6J1DD77-F1
#
_cell.length_a   1.000
_cell.length_b   1.000
_cell.length_c   1.000
_cell.angle_alpha   90.00
_cell.angle_beta   90.00
_cell.angle_gamma   90.00
#
_symmetry.space_group_name_H-M   'P 1'
#
loop_
_entity.id
_entity.type
_entity.pdbx_description
1 polymer ?
#
loop_
_entity_poly.entity_id
_entity_poly.type
_entity_poly.pdbx_seq_one_letter_code
_entity_poly.pdbx_strand_id
1 'polypeptide(L)'
;MKLTPKEVDKLGLHNAGYLAQKRLARGLRLNYTEAVALIATQILEFARNGDQSVAQLMDLGRKLLGRRQVLPAVPHLVDFVQVEGTFPDGTKLVTVHRPFDDENGNLELALDGSFLPVPSLEKFPLMENNPVPGEIICPVDKIAINVGRKAVILSVVNKGDRPIQVGSHYHFIELNPSLVFDRSKAYGMRLNIPAGSAIRFEAGDRKSVTLVAVGGNKVIRGGNGIADGPVDNSKLKEVMEAVHARGFGHLEEDDAREGVTGGEGDDEFTTKIFREDYANRYGPTTGDKVRLGDTDLYAKIEHDFSVYGDECVFGGGKVIREGMGQSCGCPPALSLDTVITNAVIIDYTGIFKADIGIKDGFIMTLGKAGNPDVMDGVCPDLIIGANTEVIAGEGLLVTAGAIDCHVHFICPQLAYEAISSGITTLVGGGTGPAAGTCATTCTPSPVQMRMMLQSTDDLPLNFGFTGKGNSSKPDELHEIVRAGAMGLKLHEDWGTTPAAIDSCLTVAEKYDIQVNIHTDTLNESGFVEQTIAAFKERTIHTYHSEGAGGGHAPDIIRVCGVKNVLPSSTNPTRPFTSNTVDEHLDMLMVCHHLDRNIKEDVAFAESRIRKETIAAEDILHDLGAISIISSDSQAMGRIGELYYCYLGCATGGSGNWEVGTGEHSSEGWQLIH
;
A
#
# COMPACT_ATOMS: atom_id res chain seq x y z
N MET A 1 -19.66 32.70 -14.29
CA MET A 1 -18.70 32.48 -13.19
C MET A 1 -17.25 32.31 -13.68
N LYS A 2 -16.98 31.83 -14.92
CA LYS A 2 -15.60 31.62 -15.43
C LYS A 2 -14.73 30.80 -14.45
N LEU A 3 -15.33 29.73 -13.91
CA LEU A 3 -14.67 28.88 -12.92
C LEU A 3 -13.48 28.16 -13.56
N THR A 4 -12.33 28.28 -12.92
CA THR A 4 -11.13 27.48 -13.18
C THR A 4 -11.27 26.09 -12.54
N PRO A 5 -10.51 25.07 -12.98
CA PRO A 5 -10.56 23.73 -12.40
C PRO A 5 -10.40 23.74 -10.86
N LYS A 6 -9.43 24.49 -10.35
CA LYS A 6 -9.22 24.65 -8.90
C LYS A 6 -10.45 25.21 -8.17
N GLU A 7 -11.24 26.09 -8.78
CA GLU A 7 -12.44 26.65 -8.15
C GLU A 7 -13.58 25.64 -8.13
N VAL A 8 -13.68 24.78 -9.15
CA VAL A 8 -14.63 23.65 -9.17
C VAL A 8 -14.26 22.63 -8.08
N ASP A 9 -12.98 22.30 -7.94
CA ASP A 9 -12.50 21.37 -6.90
C ASP A 9 -12.77 21.89 -5.49
N LYS A 10 -12.53 23.19 -5.26
CA LYS A 10 -12.79 23.84 -3.96
C LYS A 10 -14.28 23.91 -3.63
N LEU A 11 -15.14 24.02 -4.64
CA LEU A 11 -16.59 23.90 -4.43
C LEU A 11 -16.98 22.47 -4.02
N GLY A 12 -16.37 21.45 -4.63
CA GLY A 12 -16.50 20.06 -4.21
C GLY A 12 -16.05 19.83 -2.75
N LEU A 13 -14.88 20.36 -2.39
CA LEU A 13 -14.36 20.34 -1.01
C LEU A 13 -15.32 21.04 -0.03
N HIS A 14 -15.82 22.23 -0.36
CA HIS A 14 -16.77 22.96 0.47
C HIS A 14 -18.07 22.15 0.66
N ASN A 15 -18.57 21.47 -0.38
CA ASN A 15 -19.75 20.61 -0.27
C ASN A 15 -19.51 19.44 0.71
N ALA A 16 -18.32 18.82 0.67
CA ALA A 16 -17.93 17.78 1.62
C ALA A 16 -17.82 18.32 3.05
N GLY A 17 -17.22 19.51 3.23
CA GLY A 17 -17.18 20.19 4.52
C GLY A 17 -18.58 20.51 5.06
N TYR A 18 -19.48 21.01 4.23
CA TYR A 18 -20.86 21.31 4.62
C TYR A 18 -21.66 20.04 4.98
N LEU A 19 -21.40 18.91 4.28
CA LEU A 19 -21.93 17.61 4.67
C LEU A 19 -21.45 17.21 6.07
N ALA A 20 -20.15 17.36 6.34
CA ALA A 20 -19.57 17.09 7.66
C ALA A 20 -20.14 18.03 8.74
N GLN A 21 -20.34 19.32 8.44
CA GLN A 21 -21.00 20.26 9.36
C GLN A 21 -22.43 19.84 9.70
N LYS A 22 -23.23 19.38 8.72
CA LYS A 22 -24.58 18.84 8.98
C LYS A 22 -24.57 17.57 9.84
N ARG A 23 -23.52 16.73 9.72
CA ARG A 23 -23.32 15.54 10.56
C ARG A 23 -22.95 15.94 11.98
N LEU A 24 -22.01 16.88 12.12
CA LEU A 24 -21.60 17.45 13.40
C LEU A 24 -22.78 18.12 14.13
N ALA A 25 -23.55 18.97 13.44
CA ALA A 25 -24.67 19.72 14.02
C ALA A 25 -25.78 18.82 14.61
N ARG A 26 -25.92 17.58 14.12
CA ARG A 26 -26.85 16.58 14.68
C ARG A 26 -26.21 15.63 15.70
N GLY A 27 -24.94 15.82 16.06
CA GLY A 27 -24.26 15.08 17.12
C GLY A 27 -23.48 13.84 16.64
N LEU A 28 -23.19 13.70 15.35
CA LEU A 28 -22.36 12.59 14.87
C LEU A 28 -20.88 12.86 15.09
N ARG A 29 -20.15 11.85 15.55
CA ARG A 29 -18.68 11.85 15.60
C ARG A 29 -18.15 11.70 14.18
N LEU A 30 -17.33 12.65 13.74
CA LEU A 30 -16.80 12.68 12.38
C LEU A 30 -15.68 11.66 12.19
N ASN A 31 -15.64 11.00 11.04
CA ASN A 31 -14.50 10.17 10.65
C ASN A 31 -13.35 11.02 10.08
N TYR A 32 -12.26 10.36 9.66
CA TYR A 32 -11.08 11.01 9.08
C TYR A 32 -11.46 11.98 7.94
N THR A 33 -12.15 11.48 6.93
CA THR A 33 -12.49 12.22 5.71
C THR A 33 -13.38 13.42 6.01
N GLU A 34 -14.36 13.24 6.89
CA GLU A 34 -15.29 14.30 7.30
C GLU A 34 -14.58 15.40 8.11
N ALA A 35 -13.67 15.01 9.01
CA ALA A 35 -12.94 15.96 9.84
C ALA A 35 -11.98 16.81 9.00
N VAL A 36 -11.24 16.18 8.07
CA VAL A 36 -10.37 16.88 7.11
C VAL A 36 -11.18 17.85 6.24
N ALA A 37 -12.30 17.39 5.68
CA ALA A 37 -13.15 18.22 4.82
C ALA A 37 -13.71 19.43 5.57
N LEU A 38 -14.16 19.25 6.82
CA LEU A 38 -14.67 20.34 7.65
C LEU A 38 -13.56 21.36 7.95
N ILE A 39 -12.41 20.91 8.47
CA ILE A 39 -11.30 21.81 8.82
C ILE A 39 -10.85 22.60 7.59
N ALA A 40 -10.59 21.92 6.47
CA ALA A 40 -10.15 22.58 5.24
C ALA A 40 -11.19 23.59 4.72
N THR A 41 -12.48 23.25 4.77
CA THR A 41 -13.55 24.16 4.37
C THR A 41 -13.62 25.40 5.25
N GLN A 42 -13.50 25.23 6.57
CA GLN A 42 -13.52 26.37 7.50
C GLN A 42 -12.33 27.30 7.30
N ILE A 43 -11.13 26.76 7.05
CA ILE A 43 -9.97 27.58 6.70
C ILE A 43 -10.20 28.40 5.42
N LEU A 44 -10.90 27.84 4.42
CA LEU A 44 -11.27 28.58 3.21
C LEU A 44 -12.28 29.70 3.48
N GLU A 45 -13.29 29.45 4.31
CA GLU A 45 -14.28 30.48 4.70
C GLU A 45 -13.62 31.62 5.49
N PHE A 46 -12.73 31.32 6.43
CA PHE A 46 -12.00 32.37 7.15
C PHE A 46 -11.03 33.14 6.25
N ALA A 47 -10.36 32.46 5.33
CA ALA A 47 -9.55 33.15 4.31
C ALA A 47 -10.42 34.08 3.44
N ARG A 48 -11.65 33.67 3.12
CA ARG A 48 -12.62 34.45 2.35
C ARG A 48 -13.14 35.67 3.13
N ASN A 49 -13.28 35.58 4.45
CA ASN A 49 -13.63 36.71 5.31
C ASN A 49 -12.55 37.81 5.30
N GLY A 50 -11.27 37.40 5.19
CA GLY A 50 -10.15 38.30 4.93
C GLY A 50 -9.66 39.09 6.16
N ASP A 51 -10.10 38.70 7.36
CA ASP A 51 -9.75 39.32 8.65
C ASP A 51 -8.68 38.54 9.43
N GLN A 52 -8.35 37.32 8.99
CA GLN A 52 -7.34 36.45 9.61
C GLN A 52 -6.13 36.26 8.69
N SER A 53 -4.93 36.28 9.28
CA SER A 53 -3.68 35.90 8.62
C SER A 53 -3.48 34.38 8.60
N VAL A 54 -2.54 33.91 7.77
CA VAL A 54 -2.14 32.49 7.72
C VAL A 54 -1.80 31.95 9.11
N ALA A 55 -0.99 32.67 9.87
CA ALA A 55 -0.58 32.25 11.23
C ALA A 55 -1.77 32.12 12.19
N GLN A 56 -2.73 33.04 12.12
CA GLN A 56 -3.95 32.96 12.94
C GLN A 56 -4.80 31.76 12.56
N LEU A 57 -4.90 31.42 11.27
CA LEU A 57 -5.66 30.26 10.81
C LEU A 57 -5.00 28.92 11.15
N MET A 58 -3.66 28.87 11.24
CA MET A 58 -2.95 27.70 11.77
C MET A 58 -3.38 27.39 13.21
N ASP A 59 -3.54 28.43 14.04
CA ASP A 59 -3.99 28.28 15.43
C ASP A 59 -5.51 28.06 15.56
N LEU A 60 -6.31 28.77 14.75
CA LEU A 60 -7.77 28.68 14.78
C LEU A 60 -8.24 27.30 14.31
N GLY A 61 -7.60 26.73 13.28
CA GLY A 61 -7.92 25.41 12.76
C GLY A 61 -7.82 24.30 13.82
N ARG A 62 -6.90 24.44 14.79
CA ARG A 62 -6.73 23.49 15.90
C ARG A 62 -7.87 23.51 16.90
N LYS A 63 -8.70 24.56 16.87
CA LYS A 63 -9.79 24.76 17.83
C LYS A 63 -11.14 24.31 17.28
N LEU A 64 -11.23 23.90 16.01
CA LEU A 64 -12.52 23.61 15.38
C LEU A 64 -13.15 22.34 15.93
N LEU A 65 -12.38 21.25 16.01
CA LEU A 65 -12.86 19.95 16.42
C LEU A 65 -12.03 19.43 17.60
N GLY A 66 -12.71 18.89 18.61
CA GLY A 66 -12.06 18.20 19.72
C GLY A 66 -12.20 16.69 19.59
N ARG A 67 -11.49 15.98 20.46
CA ARG A 67 -11.51 14.51 20.55
C ARG A 67 -12.93 13.92 20.62
N ARG A 68 -13.85 14.55 21.36
CA ARG A 68 -15.24 14.06 21.49
C ARG A 68 -16.06 14.17 20.19
N GLN A 69 -15.68 15.06 19.27
CA GLN A 69 -16.43 15.31 18.03
C GLN A 69 -15.97 14.45 16.85
N VAL A 70 -14.91 13.66 17.02
CA VAL A 70 -14.37 12.77 15.98
C VAL A 70 -14.31 11.33 16.46
N LEU A 71 -14.25 10.37 15.55
CA LEU A 71 -14.08 8.95 15.89
C LEU A 71 -12.71 8.73 16.58
N PRO A 72 -12.58 7.69 17.46
CA PRO A 72 -11.36 7.46 18.24
C PRO A 72 -10.06 7.36 17.44
N ALA A 73 -10.11 6.83 16.22
CA ALA A 73 -8.94 6.71 15.33
C ALA A 73 -8.46 8.05 14.75
N VAL A 74 -9.33 9.06 14.65
CA VAL A 74 -9.04 10.30 13.90
C VAL A 74 -7.85 11.09 14.44
N PRO A 75 -7.67 11.27 15.77
CA PRO A 75 -6.49 11.95 16.30
C PRO A 75 -5.16 11.26 15.97
N HIS A 76 -5.18 9.97 15.62
CA HIS A 76 -3.99 9.21 15.24
C HIS A 76 -3.73 9.23 13.73
N LEU A 77 -4.78 9.41 12.92
CA LEU A 77 -4.73 9.40 11.46
C LEU A 77 -4.42 10.78 10.85
N VAL A 78 -4.64 11.86 11.59
CA VAL A 78 -4.54 13.23 11.07
C VAL A 78 -3.48 14.02 11.84
N ASP A 79 -2.26 14.00 11.33
CA ASP A 79 -1.18 14.84 11.87
C ASP A 79 -1.37 16.31 11.53
N PHE A 80 -1.87 16.58 10.32
CA PHE A 80 -2.13 17.93 9.84
C PHE A 80 -3.21 17.97 8.76
N VAL A 81 -3.80 19.15 8.55
CA VAL A 81 -4.69 19.45 7.43
C VAL A 81 -4.11 20.61 6.63
N GLN A 82 -4.04 20.46 5.30
CA GLN A 82 -3.53 21.48 4.40
C GLN A 82 -4.59 21.95 3.42
N VAL A 83 -4.65 23.27 3.22
CA VAL A 83 -5.49 23.85 2.17
C VAL A 83 -4.96 25.21 1.74
N GLU A 84 -5.02 25.47 0.43
CA GLU A 84 -4.75 26.79 -0.12
C GLU A 84 -6.03 27.62 -0.26
N GLY A 85 -6.03 28.82 0.30
CA GLY A 85 -7.13 29.80 0.19
C GLY A 85 -6.68 31.08 -0.48
N THR A 86 -7.63 31.84 -1.05
CA THR A 86 -7.37 33.18 -1.61
C THR A 86 -7.60 34.23 -0.52
N PHE A 87 -6.51 34.75 0.03
CA PHE A 87 -6.52 35.85 0.99
C PHE A 87 -6.56 37.20 0.26
N PRO A 88 -6.77 38.32 0.97
CA PRO A 88 -6.67 39.66 0.39
C PRO A 88 -5.35 39.94 -0.34
N ASP A 89 -4.27 39.25 0.03
CA ASP A 89 -2.93 39.35 -0.55
C ASP A 89 -2.57 38.17 -1.47
N GLY A 90 -3.58 37.44 -1.98
CA GLY A 90 -3.43 36.34 -2.94
C GLY A 90 -3.48 34.95 -2.30
N THR A 91 -3.14 33.92 -3.08
CA THR A 91 -3.20 32.53 -2.63
C THR A 91 -2.12 32.24 -1.60
N LYS A 92 -2.49 31.61 -0.48
CA LYS A 92 -1.58 31.13 0.56
C LYS A 92 -1.95 29.72 0.99
N LEU A 93 -0.93 28.92 1.31
CA LEU A 93 -1.07 27.64 1.97
C LEU A 93 -1.23 27.84 3.48
N VAL A 94 -2.21 27.17 4.07
CA VAL A 94 -2.36 27.04 5.52
C VAL A 94 -2.18 25.56 5.87
N THR A 95 -1.33 25.29 6.87
CA THR A 95 -1.16 23.95 7.45
C THR A 95 -1.57 23.97 8.91
N VAL A 96 -2.65 23.27 9.24
CA VAL A 96 -3.14 23.12 10.61
C VAL A 96 -2.51 21.86 11.20
N HIS A 97 -1.51 22.02 12.05
CA HIS A 97 -0.84 20.89 12.72
C HIS A 97 -1.59 20.49 13.99
N ARG A 98 -1.65 19.19 14.27
CA ARG A 98 -2.28 18.61 15.47
C ARG A 98 -3.68 19.20 15.76
N PRO A 99 -4.65 18.99 14.85
CA PRO A 99 -5.95 19.63 14.94
C PRO A 99 -6.86 19.13 16.09
N PHE A 100 -6.46 18.09 16.83
CA PHE A 100 -7.32 17.41 17.83
C PHE A 100 -6.71 17.34 19.23
N ASP A 101 -5.90 18.32 19.64
CA ASP A 101 -5.26 18.32 20.96
C ASP A 101 -6.28 18.58 22.11
N ASP A 102 -7.37 19.29 21.84
CA ASP A 102 -8.39 19.61 22.84
C ASP A 102 -9.45 18.50 22.98
N GLU A 103 -10.07 18.40 24.16
CA GLU A 103 -11.15 17.43 24.40
C GLU A 103 -12.42 17.80 23.62
N ASN A 104 -12.75 19.10 23.59
CA ASN A 104 -13.89 19.67 22.87
C ASN A 104 -13.41 20.80 21.97
N GLY A 105 -13.90 20.83 20.74
CA GLY A 105 -13.70 21.95 19.82
C GLY A 105 -14.67 23.10 20.11
N ASN A 106 -14.36 24.27 19.55
CA ASN A 106 -15.26 25.39 19.46
C ASN A 106 -16.23 25.16 18.30
N LEU A 107 -17.42 24.65 18.63
CA LEU A 107 -18.42 24.27 17.62
C LEU A 107 -19.11 25.47 16.95
N GLU A 108 -19.03 26.67 17.54
CA GLU A 108 -19.44 27.90 16.87
C GLU A 108 -18.50 28.20 15.69
N LEU A 109 -17.18 28.08 15.93
CA LEU A 109 -16.19 28.22 14.86
C LEU A 109 -16.29 27.07 13.84
N ALA A 110 -16.51 25.83 14.27
CA ALA A 110 -16.64 24.70 13.34
C ALA A 110 -17.84 24.81 12.38
N LEU A 111 -18.86 25.56 12.79
CA LEU A 111 -20.11 25.76 12.06
C LEU A 111 -20.24 27.19 11.50
N ASP A 112 -19.19 28.00 11.56
CA ASP A 112 -19.23 29.37 11.04
C ASP A 112 -19.54 29.38 9.53
N GLY A 113 -20.33 30.36 9.11
CA GLY A 113 -20.86 30.47 7.75
C GLY A 113 -21.87 29.41 7.32
N SER A 114 -22.09 28.33 8.09
CA SER A 114 -22.99 27.23 7.71
C SER A 114 -24.47 27.51 7.97
N PHE A 115 -24.76 28.45 8.89
CA PHE A 115 -26.10 28.75 9.42
C PHE A 115 -26.81 27.55 10.09
N LEU A 116 -26.07 26.50 10.45
CA LEU A 116 -26.60 25.35 11.19
C LEU A 116 -26.65 25.67 12.70
N PRO A 117 -27.62 25.09 13.44
CA PRO A 117 -27.65 25.25 14.89
C PRO A 117 -26.47 24.55 15.55
N VAL A 118 -25.83 25.25 16.49
CA VAL A 118 -24.71 24.70 17.27
C VAL A 118 -25.22 23.65 18.25
N PRO A 119 -24.74 22.39 18.20
CA PRO A 119 -25.19 21.35 19.11
C PRO A 119 -24.60 21.51 20.51
N SER A 120 -25.35 21.09 21.54
CA SER A 120 -24.79 20.91 22.89
C SER A 120 -23.69 19.84 22.88
N LEU A 121 -22.63 20.08 23.65
CA LEU A 121 -21.52 19.12 23.83
C LEU A 121 -21.98 17.78 24.44
N GLU A 122 -23.12 17.75 25.13
CA GLU A 122 -23.70 16.53 25.69
C GLU A 122 -24.11 15.51 24.61
N LYS A 123 -24.33 15.95 23.37
CA LYS A 123 -24.64 15.04 22.24
C LYS A 123 -23.47 14.14 21.86
N PHE A 124 -22.25 14.46 22.31
CA PHE A 124 -21.04 13.72 21.98
C PHE A 124 -20.58 12.93 23.21
N PRO A 125 -20.55 11.60 23.20
CA PRO A 125 -20.07 10.83 24.34
C PRO A 125 -18.58 11.08 24.62
N LEU A 126 -18.09 10.63 25.77
CA LEU A 126 -16.66 10.63 26.07
C LEU A 126 -15.90 9.71 25.10
N MET A 127 -14.63 10.02 24.87
CA MET A 127 -13.78 9.22 23.99
C MET A 127 -13.38 7.92 24.71
N GLU A 128 -13.57 6.80 24.03
CA GLU A 128 -13.05 5.49 24.44
C GLU A 128 -11.67 5.28 23.82
N ASN A 129 -10.80 4.57 24.55
CA ASN A 129 -9.51 4.14 24.02
C ASN A 129 -9.74 2.98 23.06
N ASN A 130 -9.33 3.16 21.81
CA ASN A 130 -9.36 2.12 20.78
C ASN A 130 -7.96 1.89 20.23
N PRO A 131 -7.74 0.76 19.53
CA PRO A 131 -6.49 0.52 18.85
C PRO A 131 -6.14 1.61 17.84
N VAL A 132 -4.85 1.85 17.68
CA VAL A 132 -4.32 2.86 16.76
C VAL A 132 -4.16 2.22 15.37
N PRO A 133 -4.86 2.72 14.33
CA PRO A 133 -4.70 2.14 13.00
C PRO A 133 -3.27 2.31 12.48
N GLY A 134 -2.71 1.26 11.88
CA GLY A 134 -1.34 1.30 11.38
C GLY A 134 -0.26 1.33 12.45
N GLU A 135 -0.58 1.05 13.72
CA GLU A 135 0.40 1.12 14.81
C GLU A 135 1.60 0.21 14.57
N ILE A 136 2.78 0.74 14.92
CA ILE A 136 4.03 0.01 14.89
C ILE A 136 4.39 -0.40 16.31
N ILE A 137 4.49 -1.70 16.55
CA ILE A 137 4.89 -2.28 17.83
C ILE A 137 6.35 -2.71 17.74
N CYS A 138 7.20 -1.98 18.46
CA CYS A 138 8.63 -2.24 18.58
C CYS A 138 9.00 -2.64 20.02
N PRO A 139 9.97 -3.54 20.22
CA PRO A 139 10.64 -3.70 21.50
C PRO A 139 11.30 -2.40 22.00
N VAL A 140 11.37 -2.23 23.33
CA VAL A 140 12.08 -1.11 23.95
C VAL A 140 13.58 -1.43 24.02
N ASP A 141 14.25 -1.35 22.87
CA ASP A 141 15.68 -1.59 22.72
C ASP A 141 16.33 -0.53 21.80
N LYS A 142 17.64 -0.71 21.57
CA LYS A 142 18.42 0.18 20.70
C LYS A 142 19.14 -0.63 19.63
N ILE A 143 19.15 -0.10 18.42
CA ILE A 143 19.87 -0.64 17.28
C ILE A 143 21.23 0.06 17.20
N ALA A 144 22.31 -0.72 17.15
CA ALA A 144 23.64 -0.20 16.86
C ALA A 144 23.80 -0.03 15.34
N ILE A 145 24.25 1.14 14.91
CA ILE A 145 24.45 1.44 13.48
C ILE A 145 25.94 1.43 13.12
N ASN A 146 26.25 1.16 11.85
CA ASN A 146 27.59 1.20 11.28
C ASN A 146 28.59 0.28 12.00
N VAL A 147 28.14 -0.87 12.52
CA VAL A 147 28.94 -1.82 13.31
C VAL A 147 30.09 -2.41 12.49
N GLY A 148 31.23 -2.68 13.13
CA GLY A 148 32.39 -3.32 12.51
C GLY A 148 33.29 -2.36 11.70
N ARG A 149 33.11 -1.04 11.84
CA ARG A 149 33.85 -0.04 11.08
C ARG A 149 34.90 0.65 11.92
N LYS A 150 36.06 0.98 11.32
CA LYS A 150 37.05 1.86 11.93
C LYS A 150 36.38 3.19 12.28
N ALA A 151 36.63 3.71 13.47
CA ALA A 151 36.07 4.95 13.97
C ALA A 151 37.14 5.89 14.53
N VAL A 152 36.84 7.19 14.52
CA VAL A 152 37.66 8.25 15.14
C VAL A 152 36.78 9.36 15.66
N ILE A 153 37.16 9.98 16.78
CA ILE A 153 36.49 11.18 17.31
C ILE A 153 37.38 12.39 17.05
N LEU A 154 36.87 13.39 16.33
CA LEU A 154 37.61 14.61 15.97
C LEU A 154 36.92 15.87 16.49
N SER A 155 37.71 16.86 16.90
CA SER A 155 37.24 18.21 17.21
C SER A 155 37.13 19.05 15.93
N VAL A 156 35.92 19.50 15.60
CA VAL A 156 35.64 20.27 14.39
C VAL A 156 35.23 21.69 14.75
N VAL A 157 35.92 22.68 14.18
CA VAL A 157 35.68 24.11 14.42
C VAL A 157 35.24 24.81 13.14
N ASN A 158 34.11 25.52 13.18
CA ASN A 158 33.69 26.39 12.09
C ASN A 158 34.33 27.78 12.23
N LYS A 159 35.35 28.05 11.40
CA LYS A 159 35.98 29.39 11.29
C LYS A 159 35.31 30.30 10.26
N GLY A 160 34.22 29.83 9.63
CA GLY A 160 33.42 30.61 8.71
C GLY A 160 32.51 31.60 9.43
N ASP A 161 31.89 32.47 8.65
CA ASP A 161 30.93 33.50 9.08
C ASP A 161 29.46 33.07 8.92
N ARG A 162 29.23 31.84 8.46
CA ARG A 162 27.91 31.27 8.15
C ARG A 162 27.76 29.87 8.74
N PRO A 163 26.52 29.41 8.95
CA PRO A 163 26.26 28.05 9.36
C PRO A 163 26.68 27.03 8.30
N ILE A 164 27.22 25.90 8.74
CA ILE A 164 27.59 24.76 7.90
C ILE A 164 26.89 23.52 8.46
N GLN A 165 26.20 22.77 7.60
CA GLN A 165 25.49 21.56 8.00
C GLN A 165 25.97 20.37 7.18
N VAL A 166 26.30 19.28 7.86
CA VAL A 166 27.00 18.12 7.28
C VAL A 166 26.13 16.89 7.42
N GLY A 167 25.76 16.29 6.28
CA GLY A 167 24.97 15.07 6.23
C GLY A 167 25.77 13.81 6.57
N SER A 168 25.06 12.78 7.04
CA SER A 168 25.60 11.47 7.49
C SER A 168 26.62 10.84 6.53
N HIS A 169 26.33 10.83 5.23
CA HIS A 169 27.10 10.10 4.21
C HIS A 169 28.06 10.97 3.41
N TYR A 170 28.24 12.24 3.78
CA TYR A 170 29.21 13.10 3.11
C TYR A 170 30.64 12.70 3.45
N HIS A 171 31.51 12.57 2.45
CA HIS A 171 32.95 12.29 2.63
C HIS A 171 33.60 13.39 3.47
N PHE A 172 34.01 13.07 4.70
CA PHE A 172 34.30 14.09 5.70
C PHE A 172 35.51 14.96 5.33
N ILE A 173 36.49 14.41 4.62
CA ILE A 173 37.63 15.16 4.07
C ILE A 173 37.24 16.18 2.99
N GLU A 174 36.09 16.02 2.33
CA GLU A 174 35.62 16.91 1.26
C GLU A 174 34.86 18.13 1.79
N LEU A 175 34.69 18.25 3.11
CA LEU A 175 33.87 19.31 3.70
C LEU A 175 34.40 20.71 3.45
N ASN A 176 33.50 21.68 3.60
CA ASN A 176 33.76 23.12 3.46
C ASN A 176 35.14 23.52 4.04
N PRO A 177 35.97 24.29 3.29
CA PRO A 177 37.29 24.75 3.73
C PRO A 177 37.30 25.48 5.06
N SER A 178 36.20 26.13 5.45
CA SER A 178 36.08 26.88 6.71
C SER A 178 35.93 25.99 7.95
N LEU A 179 35.65 24.70 7.78
CA LEU A 179 35.72 23.72 8.87
C LEU A 179 37.18 23.27 9.05
N VAL A 180 37.70 23.46 10.27
CA VAL A 180 39.06 23.10 10.66
C VAL A 180 39.01 21.89 11.60
N PHE A 181 39.70 20.82 11.19
CA PHE A 181 39.82 19.55 11.90
C PHE A 181 40.98 18.73 11.30
N ASP A 182 41.25 17.55 11.85
CA ASP A 182 42.25 16.65 11.30
C ASP A 182 41.74 15.95 10.02
N ARG A 183 42.00 16.58 8.86
CA ARG A 183 41.66 16.02 7.55
C ARG A 183 42.40 14.73 7.22
N SER A 184 43.57 14.49 7.80
CA SER A 184 44.31 13.25 7.57
C SER A 184 43.58 12.06 8.18
N LYS A 185 43.08 12.21 9.42
CA LYS A 185 42.26 11.20 10.12
C LYS A 185 40.84 11.08 9.56
N ALA A 186 40.34 12.10 8.86
CA ALA A 186 39.05 12.09 8.19
C ALA A 186 39.05 11.47 6.78
N TYR A 187 40.22 11.11 6.23
CA TYR A 187 40.33 10.49 4.91
C TYR A 187 39.64 9.12 4.89
N GLY A 188 38.70 8.93 3.95
CA GLY A 188 37.90 7.70 3.87
C GLY A 188 36.83 7.55 4.97
N MET A 189 36.50 8.63 5.67
CA MET A 189 35.55 8.62 6.79
C MET A 189 34.28 9.44 6.49
N ARG A 190 33.19 9.12 7.18
CA ARG A 190 31.92 9.86 7.19
C ARG A 190 31.37 9.94 8.62
N LEU A 191 30.34 10.77 8.87
CA LEU A 191 29.75 10.90 10.21
C LEU A 191 29.10 9.57 10.67
N ASN A 192 29.32 9.19 11.93
CA ASN A 192 28.63 8.07 12.58
C ASN A 192 27.32 8.53 13.23
N ILE A 193 26.35 8.93 12.41
CA ILE A 193 25.02 9.35 12.84
C ILE A 193 23.96 8.59 12.02
N PRO A 194 22.68 8.58 12.45
CA PRO A 194 21.61 7.93 11.68
C PRO A 194 21.57 8.43 10.23
N ALA A 195 21.41 7.49 9.29
CA ALA A 195 21.29 7.75 7.86
C ALA A 195 20.29 8.88 7.57
N GLY A 196 20.66 9.80 6.68
CA GLY A 196 19.82 10.96 6.32
C GLY A 196 19.82 12.11 7.34
N SER A 197 20.40 11.94 8.53
CA SER A 197 20.58 13.05 9.50
C SER A 197 21.80 13.91 9.19
N ALA A 198 21.96 15.00 9.93
CA ALA A 198 23.08 15.93 9.78
C ALA A 198 23.53 16.55 11.12
N ILE A 199 24.79 16.99 11.19
CA ILE A 199 25.31 17.83 12.26
C ILE A 199 25.48 19.25 11.74
N ARG A 200 24.95 20.22 12.49
CA ARG A 200 25.03 21.64 12.19
C ARG A 200 26.13 22.32 13.00
N PHE A 201 26.86 23.22 12.39
CA PHE A 201 27.89 24.06 13.01
C PHE A 201 27.53 25.52 12.72
N GLU A 202 27.16 26.29 13.75
CA GLU A 202 27.03 27.74 13.64
C GLU A 202 28.41 28.40 13.47
N ALA A 203 28.45 29.68 13.11
CA ALA A 203 29.72 30.41 12.99
C ALA A 203 30.45 30.45 14.34
N GLY A 204 31.71 29.98 14.38
CA GLY A 204 32.49 29.88 15.61
C GLY A 204 32.26 28.61 16.44
N ASP A 205 31.28 27.76 16.08
CA ASP A 205 31.01 26.52 16.82
C ASP A 205 32.21 25.57 16.81
N ARG A 206 32.41 24.90 17.94
CA ARG A 206 33.30 23.73 18.08
C ARG A 206 32.47 22.54 18.55
N LYS A 207 32.54 21.41 17.85
CA LYS A 207 31.88 20.15 18.27
C LYS A 207 32.82 18.98 18.05
N SER A 208 32.79 18.02 18.98
CA SER A 208 33.41 16.72 18.77
C SER A 208 32.43 15.83 18.02
N VAL A 209 32.89 15.17 16.96
CA VAL A 209 32.09 14.28 16.13
C VAL A 209 32.74 12.93 16.01
N THR A 210 31.93 11.87 16.04
CA THR A 210 32.38 10.51 15.76
C THR A 210 32.25 10.24 14.27
N LEU A 211 33.34 9.79 13.65
CA LEU A 211 33.40 9.37 12.27
C LEU A 211 33.57 7.87 12.17
N VAL A 212 33.09 7.28 11.09
CA VAL A 212 33.29 5.88 10.71
C VAL A 212 33.79 5.79 9.28
N ALA A 213 34.58 4.76 8.98
CA ALA A 213 35.04 4.48 7.63
C ALA A 213 33.85 4.27 6.67
N VAL A 214 34.02 4.65 5.40
CA VAL A 214 33.09 4.22 4.34
C VAL A 214 33.17 2.70 4.14
N GLY A 215 32.05 2.09 3.75
CA GLY A 215 31.96 0.66 3.42
C GLY A 215 32.30 0.38 1.95
N GLY A 216 31.97 -0.83 1.49
CA GLY A 216 32.04 -1.23 0.09
C GLY A 216 33.46 -1.20 -0.49
N ASN A 217 33.59 -0.72 -1.73
CA ASN A 217 34.88 -0.62 -2.42
C ASN A 217 35.81 0.46 -1.84
N LYS A 218 35.30 1.30 -0.94
CA LYS A 218 36.00 2.44 -0.33
C LYS A 218 36.59 3.38 -1.38
N VAL A 219 35.74 3.91 -2.26
CA VAL A 219 36.11 4.87 -3.29
C VAL A 219 35.43 6.21 -3.01
N ILE A 220 36.22 7.26 -2.82
CA ILE A 220 35.73 8.62 -2.64
C ILE A 220 35.48 9.22 -4.02
N ARG A 221 34.33 9.86 -4.20
CA ARG A 221 33.97 10.63 -5.39
C ARG A 221 33.17 11.87 -5.01
N GLY A 222 33.20 12.88 -5.86
CA GLY A 222 32.39 14.09 -5.71
C GLY A 222 32.92 15.08 -4.67
N GLY A 223 32.01 15.85 -4.07
CA GLY A 223 32.36 16.85 -3.07
C GLY A 223 33.18 18.01 -3.65
N ASN A 224 34.39 18.23 -3.12
CA ASN A 224 35.33 19.23 -3.63
C ASN A 224 36.41 18.63 -4.54
N GLY A 225 36.42 17.31 -4.75
CA GLY A 225 37.47 16.61 -5.51
C GLY A 225 38.85 16.76 -4.88
N ILE A 226 38.95 16.73 -3.56
CA ILE A 226 40.23 16.75 -2.82
C ILE A 226 40.87 15.35 -2.78
N ALA A 227 40.04 14.32 -2.65
CA ALA A 227 40.44 12.97 -2.32
C ALA A 227 39.83 11.92 -3.26
N ASP A 228 39.50 12.31 -4.51
CA ASP A 228 38.87 11.43 -5.51
C ASP A 228 39.71 10.16 -5.76
N GLY A 229 39.04 9.01 -5.77
CA GLY A 229 39.63 7.70 -6.01
C GLY A 229 39.54 6.74 -4.82
N PRO A 230 40.14 5.55 -4.95
CA PRO A 230 40.14 4.55 -3.89
C PRO A 230 40.88 5.06 -2.65
N VAL A 231 40.36 4.74 -1.47
CA VAL A 231 40.99 5.05 -0.18
C VAL A 231 42.28 4.25 -0.07
N ASP A 232 43.41 4.94 -0.19
CA ASP A 232 44.76 4.36 -0.16
C ASP A 232 45.66 5.21 0.74
N ASN A 233 45.96 4.71 1.93
CA ASN A 233 46.80 5.41 2.91
C ASN A 233 48.22 5.70 2.39
N SER A 234 48.71 4.99 1.36
CA SER A 234 50.00 5.30 0.75
C SER A 234 50.00 6.63 -0.01
N LYS A 235 48.83 7.09 -0.45
CA LYS A 235 48.61 8.36 -1.16
C LYS A 235 48.17 9.51 -0.25
N LEU A 236 48.05 9.28 1.05
CA LEU A 236 47.58 10.29 2.00
C LEU A 236 48.41 11.58 1.92
N LYS A 237 49.71 11.48 1.65
CA LYS A 237 50.58 12.64 1.47
C LYS A 237 50.14 13.52 0.30
N GLU A 238 49.84 12.92 -0.86
CA GLU A 238 49.36 13.65 -2.05
C GLU A 238 48.01 14.31 -1.79
N VAL A 239 47.10 13.61 -1.12
CA VAL A 239 45.78 14.15 -0.72
C VAL A 239 45.95 15.34 0.23
N MET A 240 46.84 15.23 1.22
CA MET A 240 47.11 16.32 2.15
C MET A 240 47.82 17.49 1.46
N GLU A 241 48.68 17.26 0.47
CA GLU A 241 49.24 18.34 -0.37
C GLU A 241 48.11 19.12 -1.07
N ALA A 242 47.08 18.45 -1.59
CA ALA A 242 45.91 19.10 -2.18
C ALA A 242 45.08 19.90 -1.14
N VAL A 243 44.88 19.35 0.06
CA VAL A 243 44.22 20.06 1.19
C VAL A 243 44.93 21.38 1.48
N HIS A 244 46.24 21.36 1.65
CA HIS A 244 47.03 22.55 1.95
C HIS A 244 47.04 23.53 0.76
N ALA A 245 47.29 23.04 -0.45
CA ALA A 245 47.36 23.86 -1.66
C ALA A 245 46.05 24.60 -1.95
N ARG A 246 44.89 23.99 -1.63
CA ARG A 246 43.57 24.58 -1.86
C ARG A 246 43.01 25.29 -0.63
N GLY A 247 43.78 25.42 0.45
CA GLY A 247 43.40 26.19 1.64
C GLY A 247 42.25 25.58 2.44
N PHE A 248 42.13 24.25 2.45
CA PHE A 248 41.14 23.56 3.27
C PHE A 248 41.61 23.51 4.72
N GLY A 249 40.76 23.97 5.64
CA GLY A 249 41.06 24.03 7.07
C GLY A 249 41.53 22.68 7.62
N HIS A 250 42.76 22.66 8.10
CA HIS A 250 43.39 21.48 8.68
C HIS A 250 44.08 21.85 9.99
N LEU A 251 43.94 20.99 11.00
CA LEU A 251 44.71 21.03 12.23
C LEU A 251 44.91 19.58 12.69
N GLU A 252 46.16 19.14 12.82
CA GLU A 252 46.52 17.80 13.31
C GLU A 252 46.05 17.62 14.76
N GLU A 253 45.47 16.45 15.06
CA GLU A 253 44.95 16.10 16.39
C GLU A 253 45.56 14.77 16.84
N ASP A 254 46.81 14.79 17.29
CA ASP A 254 47.60 13.60 17.65
C ASP A 254 46.86 12.67 18.62
N ASP A 255 46.25 13.25 19.67
CA ASP A 255 45.54 12.54 20.73
C ASP A 255 44.08 12.17 20.37
N ALA A 256 43.69 12.27 19.08
CA ALA A 256 42.35 11.85 18.66
C ALA A 256 42.13 10.35 18.93
N ARG A 257 41.01 10.05 19.59
CA ARG A 257 40.64 8.68 19.96
C ARG A 257 40.19 7.91 18.72
N GLU A 258 40.80 6.75 18.47
CA GLU A 258 40.51 5.84 17.36
C GLU A 258 40.07 4.46 17.90
N GLY A 259 39.17 3.78 17.20
CA GLY A 259 38.63 2.49 17.62
C GLY A 259 37.81 1.80 16.54
N VAL A 260 36.94 0.87 16.94
CA VAL A 260 36.01 0.15 16.05
C VAL A 260 34.61 0.17 16.64
N THR A 261 33.59 0.33 15.81
CA THR A 261 32.19 0.29 16.27
C THR A 261 31.75 -1.14 16.63
N GLY A 262 31.06 -1.30 17.75
CA GLY A 262 30.43 -2.56 18.18
C GLY A 262 31.36 -3.62 18.78
N GLY A 263 32.59 -3.28 19.18
CA GLY A 263 33.48 -4.17 19.94
C GLY A 263 33.11 -4.31 21.42
N GLU A 264 33.59 -5.37 22.09
CA GLU A 264 33.43 -5.54 23.55
C GLU A 264 34.09 -4.39 24.32
N GLY A 265 33.29 -3.54 24.97
CA GLY A 265 33.76 -2.37 25.72
C GLY A 265 33.73 -1.03 24.96
N ASP A 266 33.38 -1.02 23.67
CA ASP A 266 33.46 0.16 22.78
C ASP A 266 32.12 0.93 22.64
N ASP A 267 31.51 1.30 23.76
CA ASP A 267 30.31 2.15 23.78
C ASP A 267 30.59 3.60 23.33
N GLU A 268 31.86 4.02 23.33
CA GLU A 268 32.25 5.39 23.02
C GLU A 268 32.13 5.73 21.51
N PHE A 269 32.46 4.80 20.63
CA PHE A 269 32.40 4.98 19.18
C PHE A 269 31.07 4.55 18.57
N THR A 270 30.30 3.73 19.29
CA THR A 270 29.10 3.08 18.77
C THR A 270 27.88 4.00 18.91
N THR A 271 27.34 4.44 17.78
CA THR A 271 26.05 5.15 17.76
C THR A 271 24.92 4.15 17.86
N LYS A 272 23.99 4.39 18.79
CA LYS A 272 22.80 3.58 19.03
C LYS A 272 21.56 4.44 18.84
N ILE A 273 20.57 3.93 18.11
CA ILE A 273 19.26 4.58 17.89
C ILE A 273 18.17 3.77 18.60
N PHE A 274 17.19 4.44 19.22
CA PHE A 274 16.03 3.72 19.74
C PHE A 274 15.23 3.11 18.59
N ARG A 275 14.67 1.93 18.81
CA ARG A 275 13.97 1.21 17.74
C ARG A 275 12.72 1.94 17.23
N GLU A 276 12.02 2.65 18.10
CA GLU A 276 10.93 3.55 17.72
C GLU A 276 11.43 4.70 16.82
N ASP A 277 12.55 5.34 17.17
CA ASP A 277 13.16 6.38 16.32
C ASP A 277 13.63 5.82 14.97
N TYR A 278 14.06 4.56 14.93
CA TYR A 278 14.41 3.87 13.68
C TYR A 278 13.18 3.67 12.81
N ALA A 279 12.10 3.12 13.38
CA ALA A 279 10.84 2.88 12.67
C ALA A 279 10.24 4.18 12.11
N ASN A 280 10.26 5.26 12.90
CA ASN A 280 9.80 6.59 12.48
C ASN A 280 10.60 7.20 11.32
N ARG A 281 11.83 6.73 11.08
CA ARG A 281 12.73 7.27 10.04
C ARG A 281 12.80 6.42 8.79
N TYR A 282 12.83 5.10 8.95
CA TYR A 282 13.13 4.16 7.89
C TYR A 282 12.05 3.09 7.72
N GLY A 283 10.96 3.14 8.48
CA GLY A 283 10.03 2.03 8.62
C GLY A 283 10.52 0.95 9.60
N PRO A 284 9.61 0.06 10.05
CA PRO A 284 9.90 -0.99 11.02
C PRO A 284 10.90 -2.02 10.47
N THR A 285 11.62 -2.72 11.34
CA THR A 285 12.64 -3.70 10.98
C THR A 285 12.39 -5.07 11.61
N THR A 286 13.25 -6.05 11.35
CA THR A 286 13.11 -7.47 11.73
C THR A 286 12.65 -7.65 13.16
N GLY A 287 11.45 -8.21 13.35
CA GLY A 287 10.84 -8.48 14.64
C GLY A 287 9.77 -7.48 15.08
N ASP A 288 9.73 -6.29 14.48
CA ASP A 288 8.66 -5.31 14.68
C ASP A 288 7.35 -5.82 14.09
N LYS A 289 6.23 -5.29 14.58
CA LYS A 289 4.91 -5.60 14.07
C LYS A 289 4.20 -4.33 13.61
N VAL A 290 3.43 -4.44 12.53
CA VAL A 290 2.57 -3.37 12.03
C VAL A 290 1.14 -3.84 12.02
N ARG A 291 0.22 -3.07 12.61
CA ARG A 291 -1.22 -3.33 12.47
C ARG A 291 -1.68 -2.97 11.06
N LEU A 292 -2.45 -3.85 10.42
CA LEU A 292 -2.96 -3.60 9.07
C LEU A 292 -4.22 -2.74 9.13
N GLY A 293 -4.10 -1.45 8.84
CA GLY A 293 -5.23 -0.52 8.96
C GLY A 293 -5.78 -0.49 10.38
N ASP A 294 -7.10 -0.52 10.52
CA ASP A 294 -7.84 -0.61 11.78
C ASP A 294 -8.30 -2.04 12.10
N THR A 295 -7.70 -3.05 11.47
CA THR A 295 -7.97 -4.47 11.76
C THR A 295 -7.24 -4.95 13.02
N ASP A 296 -7.52 -6.18 13.45
CA ASP A 296 -6.77 -6.87 14.51
C ASP A 296 -5.61 -7.74 13.99
N LEU A 297 -5.23 -7.57 12.72
CA LEU A 297 -4.12 -8.28 12.09
C LEU A 297 -2.81 -7.52 12.29
N TYR A 298 -1.75 -8.25 12.66
CA TYR A 298 -0.41 -7.71 12.85
C TYR A 298 0.60 -8.43 11.96
N ALA A 299 1.16 -7.70 11.00
CA ALA A 299 2.25 -8.15 10.15
C ALA A 299 3.58 -8.03 10.90
N LYS A 300 4.26 -9.14 11.15
CA LYS A 300 5.61 -9.13 11.76
C LYS A 300 6.66 -9.11 10.66
N ILE A 301 7.63 -8.20 10.74
CA ILE A 301 8.76 -8.17 9.81
C ILE A 301 9.66 -9.38 10.07
N GLU A 302 9.76 -10.29 9.11
CA GLU A 302 10.48 -11.56 9.21
C GLU A 302 11.98 -11.38 8.95
N HIS A 303 12.33 -10.48 8.02
CA HIS A 303 13.69 -10.19 7.61
C HIS A 303 13.83 -8.74 7.13
N ASP A 304 15.02 -8.14 7.28
CA ASP A 304 15.38 -6.82 6.76
C ASP A 304 16.70 -6.94 6.01
N PHE A 305 16.71 -6.53 4.75
CA PHE A 305 17.91 -6.54 3.90
C PHE A 305 18.86 -5.37 4.18
N SER A 306 18.45 -4.39 4.99
CA SER A 306 19.23 -3.19 5.29
C SER A 306 20.51 -3.52 6.08
N VAL A 307 21.56 -2.75 5.82
CA VAL A 307 22.72 -2.65 6.71
C VAL A 307 22.54 -1.42 7.58
N TYR A 308 22.33 -1.60 8.88
CA TYR A 308 21.93 -0.49 9.76
C TYR A 308 22.94 0.66 9.77
N GLY A 309 22.48 1.86 9.39
CA GLY A 309 23.30 3.06 9.22
C GLY A 309 23.64 3.40 7.76
N ASP A 310 23.37 2.49 6.83
CA ASP A 310 23.51 2.64 5.36
C ASP A 310 22.12 2.60 4.66
N GLU A 311 21.05 3.02 5.33
CA GLU A 311 19.71 3.13 4.75
C GLU A 311 19.68 4.16 3.60
N CYS A 312 19.00 3.80 2.52
CA CYS A 312 18.84 4.66 1.35
C CYS A 312 17.73 5.68 1.61
N VAL A 313 18.07 6.93 1.93
CA VAL A 313 17.08 7.99 2.17
C VAL A 313 17.37 9.21 1.29
N PHE A 314 16.36 9.64 0.54
CA PHE A 314 16.42 10.80 -0.35
C PHE A 314 15.99 12.11 0.32
N GLY A 315 16.65 13.22 -0.05
CA GLY A 315 16.30 14.57 0.39
C GLY A 315 17.51 15.48 0.62
N GLY A 316 17.21 16.75 0.95
CA GLY A 316 18.23 17.77 1.21
C GLY A 316 19.20 17.37 2.31
N GLY A 317 20.46 17.16 1.96
CA GLY A 317 21.52 16.77 2.90
C GLY A 317 21.48 15.29 3.36
N LYS A 318 20.65 14.44 2.74
CA LYS A 318 20.51 13.03 3.13
C LYS A 318 21.53 12.10 2.42
N VAL A 319 21.17 10.83 2.21
CA VAL A 319 22.08 9.76 1.78
C VAL A 319 22.23 9.69 0.27
N ILE A 320 21.12 9.67 -0.47
CA ILE A 320 21.11 9.51 -1.93
C ILE A 320 21.52 10.84 -2.58
N ARG A 321 22.84 11.02 -2.72
CA ARG A 321 23.52 12.16 -3.32
C ARG A 321 24.80 11.68 -3.99
N GLU A 322 25.27 12.46 -4.96
CA GLU A 322 26.44 12.18 -5.79
C GLU A 322 27.67 11.76 -4.97
N GLY A 323 28.24 10.60 -5.31
CA GLY A 323 29.43 10.02 -4.65
C GLY A 323 29.16 9.43 -3.26
N MET A 324 27.94 9.55 -2.74
CA MET A 324 27.50 9.07 -1.42
C MET A 324 26.62 7.84 -1.61
N GLY A 325 25.32 7.88 -1.27
CA GLY A 325 24.39 6.79 -1.59
C GLY A 325 24.06 6.68 -3.08
N GLN A 326 24.33 7.71 -3.89
CA GLN A 326 24.23 7.66 -5.35
C GLN A 326 25.62 7.42 -5.93
N SER A 327 25.77 6.33 -6.69
CA SER A 327 27.01 5.97 -7.37
C SER A 327 27.41 7.00 -8.42
N CYS A 328 28.73 7.23 -8.55
CA CYS A 328 29.35 8.15 -9.49
C CYS A 328 30.47 7.45 -10.31
N GLY A 329 30.41 6.13 -10.42
CA GLY A 329 31.44 5.33 -11.10
C GLY A 329 30.95 4.05 -11.78
N CYS A 330 29.65 3.76 -11.73
CA CYS A 330 29.07 2.59 -12.38
C CYS A 330 28.80 2.84 -13.88
N PRO A 331 28.86 1.80 -14.74
CA PRO A 331 28.35 1.86 -16.09
C PRO A 331 26.89 2.38 -16.12
N PRO A 332 26.54 3.34 -17.01
CA PRO A 332 25.19 3.92 -17.03
C PRO A 332 24.06 2.88 -17.17
N ALA A 333 24.31 1.80 -17.93
CA ALA A 333 23.34 0.73 -18.15
C ALA A 333 22.97 -0.05 -16.88
N LEU A 334 23.82 -0.04 -15.85
CA LEU A 334 23.56 -0.70 -14.57
C LEU A 334 22.78 0.17 -13.58
N SER A 335 22.56 1.45 -13.89
CA SER A 335 21.73 2.30 -13.03
C SER A 335 20.29 1.84 -13.12
N LEU A 336 19.64 1.67 -11.97
CA LEU A 336 18.19 1.49 -11.90
C LEU A 336 17.48 2.68 -12.58
N ASP A 337 16.27 2.44 -13.11
CA ASP A 337 15.42 3.54 -13.56
C ASP A 337 14.72 4.18 -12.36
N THR A 338 14.22 3.35 -11.44
CA THR A 338 13.61 3.79 -10.18
C THR A 338 14.01 2.84 -9.05
N VAL A 339 14.17 3.37 -7.84
CA VAL A 339 14.27 2.60 -6.60
C VAL A 339 13.15 2.98 -5.64
N ILE A 340 12.48 1.99 -5.04
CA ILE A 340 11.59 2.21 -3.88
C ILE A 340 12.40 1.89 -2.64
N THR A 341 12.62 2.87 -1.77
CA THR A 341 13.53 2.73 -0.62
C THR A 341 12.83 2.26 0.64
N ASN A 342 13.48 1.40 1.44
CA ASN A 342 13.06 0.99 2.78
C ASN A 342 11.60 0.47 2.88
N ALA A 343 11.10 -0.18 1.84
CA ALA A 343 9.72 -0.66 1.78
C ALA A 343 9.51 -1.87 2.70
N VAL A 344 8.40 -1.89 3.44
CA VAL A 344 7.88 -3.11 4.04
C VAL A 344 7.04 -3.82 2.99
N ILE A 345 7.50 -4.97 2.53
CA ILE A 345 6.84 -5.77 1.50
C ILE A 345 5.96 -6.81 2.19
N ILE A 346 4.68 -6.82 1.84
CA ILE A 346 3.74 -7.87 2.21
C ILE A 346 3.37 -8.62 0.95
N ASP A 347 3.83 -9.86 0.86
CA ASP A 347 3.58 -10.75 -0.26
C ASP A 347 3.32 -12.18 0.25
N TYR A 348 2.72 -13.04 -0.57
CA TYR A 348 2.51 -14.44 -0.19
C TYR A 348 3.84 -15.19 0.06
N THR A 349 4.96 -14.70 -0.49
CA THR A 349 6.30 -15.24 -0.26
C THR A 349 6.90 -14.85 1.10
N GLY A 350 6.33 -13.86 1.80
CA GLY A 350 6.78 -13.44 3.13
C GLY A 350 6.53 -11.96 3.44
N ILE A 351 6.88 -11.57 4.67
CA ILE A 351 6.77 -10.18 5.16
C ILE A 351 8.16 -9.68 5.52
N PHE A 352 8.76 -8.84 4.68
CA PHE A 352 10.15 -8.42 4.86
C PHE A 352 10.39 -6.97 4.42
N LYS A 353 11.50 -6.40 4.86
CA LYS A 353 11.90 -5.02 4.51
C LYS A 353 13.06 -5.02 3.53
N ALA A 354 12.92 -4.30 2.42
CA ALA A 354 13.92 -4.20 1.37
C ALA A 354 13.77 -2.91 0.55
N ASP A 355 14.82 -2.57 -0.20
CA ASP A 355 14.73 -1.68 -1.35
C ASP A 355 14.27 -2.48 -2.59
N ILE A 356 13.44 -1.88 -3.44
CA ILE A 356 12.92 -2.47 -4.67
C ILE A 356 13.55 -1.76 -5.87
N GLY A 357 14.31 -2.49 -6.69
CA GLY A 357 14.88 -1.94 -7.92
C GLY A 357 13.98 -2.17 -9.14
N ILE A 358 13.71 -1.11 -9.90
CA ILE A 358 12.91 -1.14 -11.13
C ILE A 358 13.79 -0.77 -12.32
N LYS A 359 13.71 -1.57 -13.38
CA LYS A 359 14.38 -1.33 -14.67
C LYS A 359 13.47 -1.77 -15.82
N ASP A 360 13.35 -0.95 -16.85
CA ASP A 360 12.56 -1.22 -18.06
C ASP A 360 11.11 -1.64 -17.75
N GLY A 361 10.53 -1.13 -16.65
CA GLY A 361 9.18 -1.44 -16.19
C GLY A 361 9.05 -2.74 -15.36
N PHE A 362 10.15 -3.43 -15.06
CA PHE A 362 10.14 -4.68 -14.29
C PHE A 362 10.82 -4.53 -12.93
N ILE A 363 10.37 -5.33 -11.96
CA ILE A 363 11.10 -5.54 -10.70
C ILE A 363 12.35 -6.37 -11.03
N MET A 364 13.52 -5.77 -10.89
CA MET A 364 14.79 -6.44 -11.15
C MET A 364 15.25 -7.26 -9.96
N THR A 365 15.23 -6.66 -8.76
CA THR A 365 15.77 -7.27 -7.55
C THR A 365 15.14 -6.62 -6.32
N LEU A 366 15.03 -7.40 -5.24
CA LEU A 366 14.66 -6.97 -3.90
C LEU A 366 15.89 -7.16 -3.00
N GLY A 367 16.32 -6.13 -2.27
CA GLY A 367 17.52 -6.24 -1.45
C GLY A 367 17.99 -4.91 -0.88
N LYS A 368 19.30 -4.73 -0.75
CA LYS A 368 19.91 -3.46 -0.33
C LYS A 368 20.41 -2.70 -1.55
N ALA A 369 19.80 -1.56 -1.83
CA ALA A 369 20.22 -0.65 -2.88
C ALA A 369 21.30 0.32 -2.41
N GLY A 370 21.88 1.10 -3.33
CA GLY A 370 22.74 2.22 -2.98
C GLY A 370 23.99 2.31 -3.84
N ASN A 371 25.09 2.71 -3.22
CA ASN A 371 26.38 2.87 -3.89
C ASN A 371 27.40 1.86 -3.36
N PRO A 372 27.83 0.88 -4.18
CA PRO A 372 28.80 -0.13 -3.75
C PRO A 372 30.19 0.47 -3.48
N ASP A 373 30.47 1.72 -3.88
CA ASP A 373 31.75 2.37 -3.60
C ASP A 373 31.91 2.77 -2.13
N VAL A 374 30.82 2.96 -1.39
CA VAL A 374 30.85 3.53 -0.02
C VAL A 374 29.93 2.84 0.98
N MET A 375 29.11 1.88 0.54
CA MET A 375 28.14 1.14 1.36
C MET A 375 28.39 -0.36 1.28
N ASP A 376 28.22 -1.05 2.41
CA ASP A 376 28.33 -2.51 2.45
C ASP A 376 27.03 -3.17 1.96
N GLY A 377 27.14 -4.39 1.41
CA GLY A 377 25.99 -5.24 1.10
C GLY A 377 25.13 -4.81 -0.09
N VAL A 378 25.54 -3.79 -0.87
CA VAL A 378 24.78 -3.34 -2.05
C VAL A 378 24.71 -4.46 -3.08
N CYS A 379 23.50 -4.86 -3.47
CA CYS A 379 23.32 -5.85 -4.52
C CYS A 379 23.82 -5.30 -5.87
N PRO A 380 24.52 -6.09 -6.70
CA PRO A 380 25.05 -5.63 -7.98
C PRO A 380 23.99 -5.02 -8.92
N ASP A 381 22.76 -5.52 -8.85
CA ASP A 381 21.62 -5.08 -9.66
C ASP A 381 20.79 -3.95 -9.01
N LEU A 382 21.20 -3.44 -7.84
CA LEU A 382 20.50 -2.39 -7.09
C LEU A 382 21.34 -1.11 -6.94
N ILE A 383 22.08 -0.74 -7.98
CA ILE A 383 22.91 0.47 -7.97
C ILE A 383 22.03 1.69 -8.25
N ILE A 384 22.06 2.64 -7.31
CA ILE A 384 21.43 3.95 -7.48
C ILE A 384 22.42 4.85 -8.22
N GLY A 385 22.14 5.16 -9.49
CA GLY A 385 22.99 6.01 -10.33
C GLY A 385 22.43 7.42 -10.49
N ALA A 386 23.08 8.21 -11.36
CA ALA A 386 22.60 9.54 -11.71
C ALA A 386 21.27 9.55 -12.49
N ASN A 387 20.91 8.43 -13.10
CA ASN A 387 19.69 8.27 -13.90
C ASN A 387 18.58 7.52 -13.15
N THR A 388 18.68 7.39 -11.83
CA THR A 388 17.73 6.65 -11.00
C THR A 388 16.79 7.61 -10.27
N GLU A 389 15.49 7.43 -10.45
CA GLU A 389 14.43 8.08 -9.67
C GLU A 389 14.24 7.39 -8.31
N VAL A 390 13.73 8.11 -7.31
CA VAL A 390 13.48 7.60 -5.97
C VAL A 390 12.02 7.73 -5.58
N ILE A 391 11.43 6.62 -5.14
CA ILE A 391 10.16 6.57 -4.43
C ILE A 391 10.48 6.24 -2.96
N ALA A 392 10.08 7.10 -2.02
CA ALA A 392 10.28 6.87 -0.60
C ALA A 392 9.25 5.85 -0.08
N GLY A 393 9.70 4.65 0.28
CA GLY A 393 8.88 3.59 0.88
C GLY A 393 9.00 3.49 2.39
N GLU A 394 9.90 4.27 3.02
CA GLU A 394 10.03 4.32 4.48
C GLU A 394 8.70 4.65 5.18
N GLY A 395 8.27 3.77 6.09
CA GLY A 395 7.00 3.91 6.81
C GLY A 395 5.75 3.50 6.01
N LEU A 396 5.92 2.98 4.79
CA LEU A 396 4.83 2.50 3.94
C LEU A 396 4.90 0.98 3.76
N LEU A 397 3.74 0.41 3.41
CA LEU A 397 3.60 -0.98 2.97
C LEU A 397 3.58 -1.01 1.44
N VAL A 398 4.25 -2.01 0.84
CA VAL A 398 4.21 -2.29 -0.59
C VAL A 398 3.68 -3.70 -0.80
N THR A 399 2.70 -3.84 -1.69
CA THR A 399 2.12 -5.12 -2.12
C THR A 399 2.20 -5.22 -3.64
N ALA A 400 1.98 -6.42 -4.18
CA ALA A 400 1.60 -6.53 -5.58
C ALA A 400 0.30 -5.74 -5.84
N GLY A 401 0.11 -5.30 -7.08
CA GLY A 401 -1.20 -4.81 -7.51
C GLY A 401 -2.20 -5.98 -7.55
N ALA A 402 -3.44 -5.76 -7.11
CA ALA A 402 -4.42 -6.83 -7.07
C ALA A 402 -4.83 -7.29 -8.48
N ILE A 403 -5.25 -8.54 -8.57
CA ILE A 403 -5.80 -9.17 -9.77
C ILE A 403 -7.25 -9.53 -9.49
N ASP A 404 -8.19 -8.90 -10.17
CA ASP A 404 -9.59 -9.31 -10.11
C ASP A 404 -9.92 -10.16 -11.34
N CYS A 405 -10.28 -11.41 -11.10
CA CYS A 405 -10.54 -12.39 -12.15
C CYS A 405 -12.02 -12.76 -12.32
N HIS A 406 -12.95 -11.95 -11.81
CA HIS A 406 -14.38 -12.08 -12.11
C HIS A 406 -15.00 -10.72 -12.46
N VAL A 407 -14.52 -10.11 -13.54
CA VAL A 407 -14.93 -8.75 -13.95
C VAL A 407 -15.96 -8.78 -15.06
N HIS A 408 -17.14 -8.19 -14.81
CA HIS A 408 -18.12 -7.90 -15.86
C HIS A 408 -17.80 -6.54 -16.47
N PHE A 409 -17.38 -6.51 -17.75
CA PHE A 409 -17.06 -5.26 -18.45
C PHE A 409 -18.32 -4.49 -18.90
N ILE A 410 -19.14 -4.08 -17.92
CA ILE A 410 -20.43 -3.40 -18.09
C ILE A 410 -20.23 -1.93 -18.47
N CYS A 411 -19.28 -1.23 -17.86
CA CYS A 411 -18.96 0.15 -18.18
C CYS A 411 -17.47 0.44 -17.94
N PRO A 412 -16.85 1.43 -18.61
CA PRO A 412 -15.43 1.74 -18.41
C PRO A 412 -15.12 2.34 -17.03
N GLN A 413 -16.13 2.86 -16.32
CA GLN A 413 -15.92 3.50 -15.01
C GLN A 413 -15.36 2.54 -13.97
N LEU A 414 -15.71 1.25 -14.06
CA LEU A 414 -15.19 0.23 -13.14
C LEU A 414 -13.67 0.08 -13.23
N ALA A 415 -13.05 0.38 -14.38
CA ALA A 415 -11.60 0.32 -14.52
C ALA A 415 -10.92 1.41 -13.68
N TYR A 416 -11.51 2.61 -13.64
CA TYR A 416 -11.00 3.70 -12.79
C TYR A 416 -11.17 3.39 -11.30
N GLU A 417 -12.32 2.80 -10.92
CA GLU A 417 -12.57 2.37 -9.54
C GLU A 417 -11.63 1.22 -9.11
N ALA A 418 -11.36 0.29 -10.02
CA ALA A 418 -10.42 -0.80 -9.79
C ALA A 418 -9.00 -0.28 -9.52
N ILE A 419 -8.46 0.57 -10.40
CA ILE A 419 -7.10 1.08 -10.20
C ILE A 419 -7.00 2.02 -9.00
N SER A 420 -8.04 2.80 -8.69
CA SER A 420 -8.06 3.65 -7.49
C SER A 420 -8.10 2.86 -6.18
N SER A 421 -8.57 1.60 -6.22
CA SER A 421 -8.57 0.68 -5.08
C SER A 421 -7.34 -0.24 -5.04
N GLY A 422 -6.41 -0.12 -5.99
CA GLY A 422 -5.16 -0.89 -6.01
C GLY A 422 -5.19 -2.17 -6.87
N ILE A 423 -6.23 -2.37 -7.68
CA ILE A 423 -6.29 -3.46 -8.68
C ILE A 423 -5.56 -3.01 -9.94
N THR A 424 -4.65 -3.85 -10.43
CA THR A 424 -3.83 -3.54 -11.63
C THR A 424 -4.09 -4.49 -12.81
N THR A 425 -4.87 -5.55 -12.58
CA THR A 425 -5.21 -6.55 -13.61
C THR A 425 -6.68 -6.92 -13.50
N LEU A 426 -7.39 -6.89 -14.63
CA LEU A 426 -8.80 -7.23 -14.76
C LEU A 426 -8.97 -8.40 -15.72
N VAL A 427 -9.53 -9.50 -15.23
CA VAL A 427 -9.88 -10.68 -16.03
C VAL A 427 -11.37 -10.96 -15.92
N GLY A 428 -12.02 -11.12 -17.06
CA GLY A 428 -13.47 -11.33 -17.10
C GLY A 428 -14.01 -11.20 -18.52
N GLY A 429 -15.22 -10.71 -18.71
CA GLY A 429 -15.83 -10.63 -20.05
C GLY A 429 -16.96 -9.62 -20.12
N GLY A 430 -17.22 -9.11 -21.32
CA GLY A 430 -18.28 -8.14 -21.54
C GLY A 430 -18.10 -7.25 -22.75
N THR A 431 -19.17 -6.55 -23.12
CA THR A 431 -19.20 -5.66 -24.30
C THR A 431 -19.93 -4.35 -24.01
N GLY A 432 -19.83 -3.84 -22.78
CA GLY A 432 -20.66 -2.73 -22.28
C GLY A 432 -21.96 -3.23 -21.62
N PRO A 433 -22.96 -2.36 -21.41
CA PRO A 433 -24.13 -2.65 -20.57
C PRO A 433 -25.22 -3.46 -21.30
N ALA A 434 -24.80 -4.40 -22.15
CA ALA A 434 -25.71 -5.34 -22.80
C ALA A 434 -26.20 -6.37 -21.78
N ALA A 435 -27.44 -6.83 -21.90
CA ALA A 435 -28.04 -7.79 -20.96
C ALA A 435 -27.15 -9.03 -20.71
N GLY A 436 -26.55 -9.58 -21.77
CA GLY A 436 -25.62 -10.71 -21.66
C GLY A 436 -24.37 -10.40 -20.83
N THR A 437 -23.86 -9.17 -20.87
CA THR A 437 -22.71 -8.73 -20.04
C THR A 437 -23.12 -8.39 -18.63
N CYS A 438 -24.31 -7.81 -18.44
CA CYS A 438 -24.86 -7.57 -17.10
C CYS A 438 -25.11 -8.87 -16.33
N ALA A 439 -25.32 -9.98 -17.04
CA ALA A 439 -25.51 -11.30 -16.45
C ALA A 439 -24.24 -12.17 -16.46
N THR A 440 -23.38 -12.06 -17.47
CA THR A 440 -22.30 -13.02 -17.69
C THR A 440 -20.99 -12.36 -18.10
N THR A 441 -19.86 -12.84 -17.56
CA THR A 441 -18.50 -12.49 -18.01
C THR A 441 -18.17 -13.11 -19.37
N CYS A 442 -18.88 -12.69 -20.42
CA CYS A 442 -18.66 -13.17 -21.78
C CYS A 442 -18.45 -12.01 -22.75
N THR A 443 -17.37 -12.07 -23.54
CA THR A 443 -17.15 -11.27 -24.76
C THR A 443 -17.40 -12.18 -25.98
N PRO A 444 -18.62 -12.25 -26.53
CA PRO A 444 -19.02 -13.42 -27.31
C PRO A 444 -18.49 -13.47 -28.75
N SER A 445 -18.47 -12.34 -29.46
CA SER A 445 -18.11 -12.30 -30.89
C SER A 445 -16.64 -11.94 -31.11
N PRO A 446 -15.95 -12.51 -32.12
CA PRO A 446 -14.62 -12.06 -32.54
C PRO A 446 -14.52 -10.56 -32.82
N VAL A 447 -15.59 -9.95 -33.34
CA VAL A 447 -15.64 -8.49 -33.60
C VAL A 447 -15.63 -7.71 -32.29
N GLN A 448 -16.40 -8.17 -31.31
CA GLN A 448 -16.46 -7.56 -29.98
C GLN A 448 -15.17 -7.77 -29.21
N MET A 449 -14.54 -8.95 -29.31
CA MET A 449 -13.22 -9.22 -28.74
C MET A 449 -12.19 -8.20 -29.23
N ARG A 450 -12.10 -8.00 -30.55
CA ARG A 450 -11.24 -6.98 -31.15
C ARG A 450 -11.57 -5.57 -30.62
N MET A 451 -12.85 -5.21 -30.54
CA MET A 451 -13.26 -3.89 -30.06
C MET A 451 -12.90 -3.67 -28.60
N MET A 452 -13.06 -4.68 -27.74
CA MET A 452 -12.72 -4.58 -26.32
C MET A 452 -11.21 -4.43 -26.13
N LEU A 453 -10.41 -5.25 -26.82
CA LEU A 453 -8.94 -5.11 -26.83
C LEU A 453 -8.51 -3.69 -27.26
N GLN A 454 -9.08 -3.17 -28.35
CA GLN A 454 -8.80 -1.82 -28.82
C GLN A 454 -9.29 -0.73 -27.87
N SER A 455 -10.43 -0.95 -27.21
CA SER A 455 -11.04 0.04 -26.32
C SER A 455 -10.26 0.22 -25.01
N THR A 456 -9.48 -0.78 -24.60
CA THR A 456 -8.73 -0.76 -23.33
C THR A 456 -7.23 -0.55 -23.51
N ASP A 457 -6.75 -0.37 -24.75
CA ASP A 457 -5.32 -0.31 -25.11
C ASP A 457 -4.58 0.87 -24.44
N ASP A 458 -5.29 1.96 -24.14
CA ASP A 458 -4.75 3.15 -23.49
C ASP A 458 -4.94 3.17 -21.95
N LEU A 459 -5.59 2.16 -21.37
CA LEU A 459 -5.81 2.10 -19.93
C LEU A 459 -4.59 1.46 -19.23
N PRO A 460 -4.08 2.05 -18.13
CA PRO A 460 -2.89 1.56 -17.42
C PRO A 460 -3.21 0.36 -16.52
N LEU A 461 -3.82 -0.68 -17.10
CA LEU A 461 -4.28 -1.90 -16.46
C LEU A 461 -3.99 -3.08 -17.39
N ASN A 462 -3.69 -4.24 -16.83
CA ASN A 462 -3.66 -5.46 -17.62
C ASN A 462 -5.09 -5.98 -17.83
N PHE A 463 -5.42 -6.46 -19.03
CA PHE A 463 -6.75 -6.98 -19.36
C PHE A 463 -6.69 -8.41 -19.89
N GLY A 464 -7.58 -9.26 -19.39
CA GLY A 464 -7.89 -10.59 -19.95
C GLY A 464 -9.38 -10.72 -20.24
N PHE A 465 -9.73 -10.96 -21.50
CA PHE A 465 -11.13 -11.16 -21.91
C PHE A 465 -11.45 -12.64 -22.10
N THR A 466 -12.61 -13.05 -21.61
CA THR A 466 -13.13 -14.41 -21.70
C THR A 466 -14.26 -14.49 -22.72
N GLY A 467 -14.25 -15.55 -23.52
CA GLY A 467 -15.32 -15.85 -24.47
C GLY A 467 -16.47 -16.60 -23.81
N LYS A 468 -17.56 -16.79 -24.55
CA LYS A 468 -18.67 -17.66 -24.10
C LYS A 468 -18.30 -19.13 -24.32
N GLY A 469 -18.33 -19.93 -23.25
CA GLY A 469 -18.03 -21.36 -23.26
C GLY A 469 -19.24 -22.28 -23.47
N ASN A 470 -20.46 -21.75 -23.35
CA ASN A 470 -21.70 -22.53 -23.43
C ASN A 470 -22.03 -22.99 -24.87
N SER A 471 -21.33 -24.02 -25.35
CA SER A 471 -21.65 -24.70 -26.60
C SER A 471 -21.30 -26.19 -26.52
N SER A 472 -22.23 -27.05 -26.93
CA SER A 472 -21.99 -28.50 -27.06
C SER A 472 -21.18 -28.87 -28.31
N LYS A 473 -20.73 -27.87 -29.09
CA LYS A 473 -19.88 -28.03 -30.28
C LYS A 473 -18.69 -27.06 -30.21
N PRO A 474 -17.48 -27.50 -30.60
CA PRO A 474 -16.26 -26.72 -30.37
C PRO A 474 -16.02 -25.60 -31.39
N ASP A 475 -16.75 -25.59 -32.51
CA ASP A 475 -16.47 -24.75 -33.69
C ASP A 475 -16.38 -23.26 -33.34
N GLU A 476 -17.39 -22.70 -32.68
CA GLU A 476 -17.41 -21.28 -32.29
C GLU A 476 -16.46 -20.98 -31.11
N LEU A 477 -16.21 -21.97 -30.25
CA LEU A 477 -15.25 -21.83 -29.14
C LEU A 477 -13.83 -21.64 -29.68
N HIS A 478 -13.46 -22.35 -30.75
CA HIS A 478 -12.17 -22.16 -31.42
C HIS A 478 -12.02 -20.75 -32.02
N GLU A 479 -13.09 -20.20 -32.58
CA GLU A 479 -13.06 -18.88 -33.20
C GLU A 479 -12.86 -17.75 -32.18
N ILE A 480 -13.56 -17.81 -31.03
CA ILE A 480 -13.44 -16.75 -30.03
C ILE A 480 -12.08 -16.76 -29.32
N VAL A 481 -11.49 -17.94 -29.10
CA VAL A 481 -10.13 -18.07 -28.57
C VAL A 481 -9.10 -17.49 -29.55
N ARG A 482 -9.20 -17.83 -30.84
CA ARG A 482 -8.33 -17.24 -31.88
C ARG A 482 -8.49 -15.73 -32.01
N ALA A 483 -9.66 -15.19 -31.70
CA ALA A 483 -9.93 -13.77 -31.75
C ALA A 483 -9.29 -12.98 -30.60
N GLY A 484 -8.81 -13.65 -29.54
CA GLY A 484 -8.13 -13.04 -28.41
C GLY A 484 -8.68 -13.41 -27.03
N ALA A 485 -9.65 -14.32 -26.92
CA ALA A 485 -10.08 -14.78 -25.60
C ALA A 485 -8.97 -15.59 -24.91
N MET A 486 -8.64 -15.22 -23.68
CA MET A 486 -7.65 -15.91 -22.84
C MET A 486 -8.26 -16.97 -21.91
N GLY A 487 -9.59 -17.14 -21.99
CA GLY A 487 -10.37 -18.11 -21.23
C GLY A 487 -11.81 -18.16 -21.72
N LEU A 488 -12.61 -19.08 -21.17
CA LEU A 488 -14.03 -19.23 -21.51
C LEU A 488 -14.89 -19.26 -20.24
N LYS A 489 -16.04 -18.58 -20.26
CA LYS A 489 -17.05 -18.62 -19.19
C LYS A 489 -18.21 -19.54 -19.57
N LEU A 490 -18.47 -20.54 -18.73
CA LEU A 490 -19.72 -21.30 -18.71
C LEU A 490 -20.69 -20.62 -17.73
N HIS A 491 -21.90 -20.28 -18.18
CA HIS A 491 -22.92 -19.64 -17.35
C HIS A 491 -24.31 -20.24 -17.55
N GLU A 492 -25.09 -20.35 -16.47
CA GLU A 492 -26.40 -21.01 -16.49
C GLU A 492 -27.42 -20.32 -17.40
N ASP A 493 -27.41 -18.98 -17.45
CA ASP A 493 -28.18 -18.16 -18.40
C ASP A 493 -27.97 -18.53 -19.88
N TRP A 494 -26.82 -19.13 -20.21
CA TRP A 494 -26.53 -19.65 -21.55
C TRP A 494 -26.60 -21.20 -21.62
N GLY A 495 -26.93 -21.86 -20.51
CA GLY A 495 -27.03 -23.31 -20.36
C GLY A 495 -25.71 -23.97 -19.94
N THR A 496 -25.47 -24.14 -18.64
CA THR A 496 -24.30 -24.86 -18.10
C THR A 496 -24.57 -26.36 -17.98
N THR A 497 -24.82 -27.00 -19.12
CA THR A 497 -25.14 -28.44 -19.17
C THR A 497 -23.87 -29.30 -19.22
N PRO A 498 -23.91 -30.58 -18.81
CA PRO A 498 -22.78 -31.50 -18.92
C PRO A 498 -22.15 -31.56 -20.33
N ALA A 499 -22.95 -31.45 -21.39
CA ALA A 499 -22.48 -31.45 -22.77
C ALA A 499 -21.69 -30.18 -23.13
N ALA A 500 -22.14 -29.02 -22.64
CA ALA A 500 -21.41 -27.76 -22.82
C ALA A 500 -20.11 -27.74 -21.98
N ILE A 501 -20.16 -28.23 -20.74
CA ILE A 501 -19.00 -28.37 -19.86
C ILE A 501 -17.91 -29.21 -20.54
N ASP A 502 -18.27 -30.41 -21.02
CA ASP A 502 -17.31 -31.33 -21.62
C ASP A 502 -16.67 -30.78 -22.91
N SER A 503 -17.50 -30.15 -23.77
CA SER A 503 -17.04 -29.50 -25.00
C SER A 503 -16.08 -28.34 -24.70
N CYS A 504 -16.45 -27.46 -23.76
CA CYS A 504 -15.65 -26.31 -23.36
C CYS A 504 -14.29 -26.73 -22.79
N LEU A 505 -14.27 -27.67 -21.84
CA LEU A 505 -13.03 -28.19 -21.26
C LEU A 505 -12.15 -28.91 -22.29
N THR A 506 -12.74 -29.58 -23.28
CA THR A 506 -11.97 -30.18 -24.39
C THR A 506 -11.29 -29.11 -25.25
N VAL A 507 -11.93 -27.97 -25.47
CA VAL A 507 -11.31 -26.83 -26.17
C VAL A 507 -10.23 -26.19 -25.30
N ALA A 508 -10.46 -26.07 -24.00
CA ALA A 508 -9.51 -25.51 -23.05
C ALA A 508 -8.16 -26.24 -23.05
N GLU A 509 -8.19 -27.57 -22.95
CA GLU A 509 -6.99 -28.43 -23.02
C GLU A 509 -6.20 -28.24 -24.33
N LYS A 510 -6.90 -27.97 -25.44
CA LYS A 510 -6.26 -27.78 -26.75
C LYS A 510 -5.55 -26.43 -26.88
N TYR A 511 -6.05 -25.40 -26.20
CA TYR A 511 -5.57 -24.02 -26.33
C TYR A 511 -4.78 -23.54 -25.11
N ASP A 512 -4.69 -24.35 -24.06
CA ASP A 512 -4.03 -24.02 -22.79
C ASP A 512 -4.63 -22.74 -22.17
N ILE A 513 -5.95 -22.74 -22.01
CA ILE A 513 -6.72 -21.63 -21.44
C ILE A 513 -7.56 -22.11 -20.26
N GLN A 514 -7.84 -21.21 -19.32
CA GLN A 514 -8.72 -21.51 -18.18
C GLN A 514 -10.19 -21.50 -18.58
N VAL A 515 -10.99 -22.37 -17.96
CA VAL A 515 -12.46 -22.32 -18.00
C VAL A 515 -12.98 -21.88 -16.65
N ASN A 516 -13.84 -20.86 -16.67
CA ASN A 516 -14.53 -20.33 -15.51
C ASN A 516 -15.99 -20.78 -15.58
N ILE A 517 -16.59 -21.18 -14.46
CA ILE A 517 -17.94 -21.75 -14.45
C ILE A 517 -18.83 -21.13 -13.38
N HIS A 518 -20.04 -20.80 -13.81
CA HIS A 518 -21.24 -20.61 -13.02
C HIS A 518 -22.17 -21.78 -13.32
N THR A 519 -22.44 -22.62 -12.33
CA THR A 519 -23.11 -23.92 -12.51
C THR A 519 -24.63 -23.80 -12.54
N ASP A 520 -25.32 -24.89 -12.85
CA ASP A 520 -26.78 -24.95 -13.03
C ASP A 520 -27.51 -24.87 -11.67
N THR A 521 -27.87 -23.66 -11.23
CA THR A 521 -28.56 -23.42 -9.94
C THR A 521 -29.86 -24.21 -9.85
N LEU A 522 -30.56 -24.34 -10.97
CA LEU A 522 -31.87 -24.99 -11.07
C LEU A 522 -31.79 -26.51 -10.97
N ASN A 523 -30.59 -27.08 -11.07
CA ASN A 523 -30.36 -28.52 -11.20
C ASN A 523 -31.13 -29.13 -12.39
N GLU A 524 -31.31 -28.37 -13.48
CA GLU A 524 -32.11 -28.78 -14.64
C GLU A 524 -31.50 -30.01 -15.33
N SER A 525 -30.19 -30.01 -15.52
CA SER A 525 -29.45 -31.09 -16.17
C SER A 525 -28.90 -32.14 -15.21
N GLY A 526 -28.99 -31.91 -13.90
CA GLY A 526 -28.45 -32.77 -12.84
C GLY A 526 -28.05 -31.96 -11.59
N PHE A 527 -27.66 -32.66 -10.53
CA PHE A 527 -27.10 -32.07 -9.32
C PHE A 527 -25.59 -31.84 -9.46
N VAL A 528 -24.98 -31.29 -8.42
CA VAL A 528 -23.55 -30.93 -8.40
C VAL A 528 -22.64 -32.12 -8.74
N GLU A 529 -23.01 -33.35 -8.37
CA GLU A 529 -22.22 -34.55 -8.67
C GLU A 529 -22.13 -34.84 -10.17
N GLN A 530 -23.20 -34.58 -10.93
CA GLN A 530 -23.20 -34.76 -12.38
C GLN A 530 -22.34 -33.69 -13.07
N THR A 531 -22.37 -32.45 -12.57
CA THR A 531 -21.50 -31.37 -13.04
C THR A 531 -20.03 -31.68 -12.73
N ILE A 532 -19.70 -32.13 -11.53
CA ILE A 532 -18.35 -32.59 -11.15
C ILE A 532 -17.90 -33.74 -12.05
N ALA A 533 -18.77 -34.73 -12.30
CA ALA A 533 -18.46 -35.83 -13.20
C ALA A 533 -18.19 -35.35 -14.64
N ALA A 534 -18.87 -34.31 -15.11
CA ALA A 534 -18.66 -33.71 -16.43
C ALA A 534 -17.29 -33.02 -16.55
N PHE A 535 -16.69 -32.58 -15.43
CA PHE A 535 -15.33 -32.03 -15.43
C PHE A 535 -14.31 -33.09 -15.87
N LYS A 536 -14.54 -34.37 -15.55
CA LYS A 536 -13.62 -35.49 -15.85
C LYS A 536 -12.19 -35.22 -15.35
N GLU A 537 -12.09 -34.72 -14.13
CA GLU A 537 -10.83 -34.36 -13.46
C GLU A 537 -9.98 -33.28 -14.15
N ARG A 538 -10.50 -32.60 -15.19
CA ARG A 538 -9.82 -31.46 -15.85
C ARG A 538 -9.92 -30.20 -15.01
N THR A 539 -8.91 -29.34 -15.10
CA THR A 539 -8.84 -28.09 -14.35
C THR A 539 -10.02 -27.17 -14.69
N ILE A 540 -10.71 -26.65 -13.68
CA ILE A 540 -11.79 -25.69 -13.86
C ILE A 540 -11.84 -24.69 -12.70
N HIS A 541 -12.18 -23.43 -12.98
CA HIS A 541 -12.32 -22.38 -11.98
C HIS A 541 -13.80 -22.17 -11.68
N THR A 542 -14.25 -22.53 -10.49
CA THR A 542 -15.63 -22.28 -10.04
C THR A 542 -15.71 -20.88 -9.44
N TYR A 543 -16.51 -20.01 -10.07
CA TYR A 543 -16.84 -18.71 -9.50
C TYR A 543 -17.84 -18.85 -8.34
N HIS A 544 -17.87 -17.84 -7.46
CA HIS A 544 -18.78 -17.69 -6.29
C HIS A 544 -19.21 -19.06 -5.74
N SER A 545 -18.20 -19.80 -5.26
CA SER A 545 -18.31 -21.22 -4.95
C SER A 545 -19.23 -21.49 -3.77
N GLU A 546 -19.61 -20.49 -2.95
CA GLU A 546 -20.63 -20.64 -1.92
C GLU A 546 -22.06 -20.77 -2.48
N GLY A 547 -22.28 -20.16 -3.66
CA GLY A 547 -23.49 -20.30 -4.46
C GLY A 547 -24.55 -19.19 -4.35
N ALA A 548 -24.38 -18.15 -3.54
CA ALA A 548 -25.28 -16.98 -3.56
C ALA A 548 -25.15 -16.22 -4.88
N GLY A 549 -23.91 -16.03 -5.35
CA GLY A 549 -23.60 -15.54 -6.71
C GLY A 549 -24.10 -16.45 -7.83
N GLY A 550 -24.33 -17.74 -7.53
CA GLY A 550 -25.03 -18.71 -8.39
C GLY A 550 -24.33 -20.06 -8.49
N GLY A 551 -25.11 -21.11 -8.77
CA GLY A 551 -24.67 -22.49 -8.84
C GLY A 551 -25.59 -23.44 -8.10
N HIS A 552 -25.41 -24.75 -8.34
CA HIS A 552 -26.26 -25.84 -7.81
C HIS A 552 -26.77 -25.58 -6.39
N ALA A 553 -28.09 -25.46 -6.24
CA ALA A 553 -28.72 -25.28 -4.95
C ALA A 553 -29.06 -26.64 -4.30
N PRO A 554 -28.72 -26.89 -3.02
CA PRO A 554 -28.06 -25.98 -2.09
C PRO A 554 -26.53 -26.13 -1.97
N ASP A 555 -25.91 -27.04 -2.72
CA ASP A 555 -24.66 -27.68 -2.32
C ASP A 555 -23.48 -27.52 -3.30
N ILE A 556 -23.50 -26.50 -4.16
CA ILE A 556 -22.37 -26.15 -5.02
C ILE A 556 -21.05 -25.99 -4.25
N ILE A 557 -21.09 -25.54 -3.00
CA ILE A 557 -19.90 -25.37 -2.13
C ILE A 557 -19.07 -26.65 -1.96
N ARG A 558 -19.64 -27.84 -2.23
CA ARG A 558 -18.91 -29.11 -2.30
C ARG A 558 -17.72 -29.09 -3.25
N VAL A 559 -17.72 -28.23 -4.28
CA VAL A 559 -16.61 -28.11 -5.24
C VAL A 559 -15.30 -27.65 -4.59
N CYS A 560 -15.35 -27.01 -3.40
CA CYS A 560 -14.14 -26.64 -2.66
C CYS A 560 -13.33 -27.87 -2.19
N GLY A 561 -13.95 -29.05 -2.11
CA GLY A 561 -13.29 -30.33 -1.79
C GLY A 561 -12.78 -31.10 -3.01
N VAL A 562 -12.93 -30.57 -4.23
CA VAL A 562 -12.62 -31.27 -5.48
C VAL A 562 -11.25 -30.84 -6.00
N LYS A 563 -10.32 -31.80 -6.12
CA LYS A 563 -8.89 -31.55 -6.37
C LYS A 563 -8.57 -30.74 -7.64
N ASN A 564 -9.33 -30.95 -8.71
CA ASN A 564 -9.13 -30.27 -10.00
C ASN A 564 -9.90 -28.94 -10.12
N VAL A 565 -10.54 -28.49 -9.04
CA VAL A 565 -11.27 -27.22 -9.01
C VAL A 565 -10.39 -26.14 -8.38
N LEU A 566 -10.42 -24.95 -8.97
CA LEU A 566 -9.89 -23.72 -8.41
C LEU A 566 -11.07 -22.88 -7.92
N PRO A 567 -11.46 -22.98 -6.63
CA PRO A 567 -12.62 -22.28 -6.12
C PRO A 567 -12.33 -20.81 -5.81
N SER A 568 -13.20 -19.91 -6.28
CA SER A 568 -13.23 -18.51 -5.85
C SER A 568 -14.55 -18.11 -5.23
N SER A 569 -14.52 -17.05 -4.43
CA SER A 569 -15.68 -16.30 -3.95
C SER A 569 -15.83 -14.97 -4.68
N THR A 570 -16.99 -14.35 -4.52
CA THR A 570 -17.23 -12.95 -4.91
C THR A 570 -17.47 -12.11 -3.68
N ASN A 571 -17.21 -10.81 -3.76
CA ASN A 571 -17.03 -10.01 -2.56
C ASN A 571 -18.29 -9.54 -1.78
N PRO A 572 -19.54 -9.57 -2.27
CA PRO A 572 -20.64 -9.00 -1.49
C PRO A 572 -21.01 -9.86 -0.27
N THR A 573 -20.74 -11.17 -0.31
CA THR A 573 -20.98 -12.08 0.83
C THR A 573 -19.87 -11.97 1.89
N ARG A 574 -18.83 -11.16 1.65
CA ARG A 574 -17.55 -11.18 2.39
C ARG A 574 -17.38 -9.96 3.30
N PRO A 575 -17.21 -10.15 4.62
CA PRO A 575 -17.53 -11.36 5.40
C PRO A 575 -19.04 -11.48 5.63
N PHE A 576 -19.46 -12.57 6.28
CA PHE A 576 -20.83 -12.70 6.75
C PHE A 576 -21.16 -11.66 7.84
N THR A 577 -22.14 -10.78 7.59
CA THR A 577 -22.57 -9.72 8.52
C THR A 577 -24.08 -9.72 8.76
N SER A 578 -24.55 -8.86 9.66
CA SER A 578 -25.96 -8.77 10.05
C SER A 578 -26.91 -8.46 8.88
N ASN A 579 -26.45 -7.74 7.86
CA ASN A 579 -27.29 -7.31 6.73
C ASN A 579 -27.10 -8.17 5.49
N THR A 580 -26.16 -9.12 5.50
CA THR A 580 -25.76 -9.85 4.29
C THR A 580 -26.94 -10.61 3.67
N VAL A 581 -27.71 -11.36 4.46
CA VAL A 581 -28.83 -12.17 3.93
C VAL A 581 -29.93 -11.28 3.34
N ASP A 582 -30.34 -10.24 4.08
CA ASP A 582 -31.42 -9.36 3.65
C ASP A 582 -31.06 -8.58 2.38
N GLU A 583 -29.82 -8.09 2.28
CA GLU A 583 -29.29 -7.44 1.08
C GLU A 583 -29.31 -8.40 -0.13
N HIS A 584 -28.77 -9.61 0.05
CA HIS A 584 -28.60 -10.54 -1.06
C HIS A 584 -29.92 -11.10 -1.57
N LEU A 585 -30.89 -11.31 -0.68
CA LEU A 585 -32.23 -11.75 -1.08
C LEU A 585 -32.90 -10.71 -1.99
N ASP A 586 -32.89 -9.43 -1.60
CA ASP A 586 -33.44 -8.35 -2.44
C ASP A 586 -32.66 -8.18 -3.76
N MET A 587 -31.33 -8.18 -3.67
CA MET A 587 -30.44 -8.05 -4.83
C MET A 587 -30.70 -9.17 -5.85
N LEU A 588 -30.78 -10.42 -5.40
CA LEU A 588 -31.05 -11.57 -6.26
C LEU A 588 -32.39 -11.40 -7.00
N MET A 589 -33.43 -11.01 -6.26
CA MET A 589 -34.76 -10.81 -6.84
C MET A 589 -34.78 -9.72 -7.90
N VAL A 590 -34.05 -8.62 -7.68
CA VAL A 590 -33.92 -7.53 -8.66
C VAL A 590 -33.10 -7.97 -9.87
N CYS A 591 -31.94 -8.59 -9.68
CA CYS A 591 -31.04 -8.99 -10.76
C CYS A 591 -31.66 -10.05 -11.68
N HIS A 592 -32.48 -10.95 -11.14
CA HIS A 592 -33.12 -12.04 -11.89
C HIS A 592 -34.59 -11.75 -12.25
N HIS A 593 -35.08 -10.54 -12.01
CA HIS A 593 -36.45 -10.11 -12.31
C HIS A 593 -37.53 -11.01 -11.67
N LEU A 594 -37.27 -11.49 -10.45
CA LEU A 594 -38.17 -12.35 -9.69
C LEU A 594 -39.28 -11.54 -9.00
N ASP A 595 -40.49 -12.10 -8.92
CA ASP A 595 -41.64 -11.46 -8.28
C ASP A 595 -41.88 -12.04 -6.88
N ARG A 596 -41.89 -11.17 -5.86
CA ARG A 596 -42.22 -11.50 -4.46
C ARG A 596 -43.61 -12.10 -4.26
N ASN A 597 -44.50 -11.92 -5.22
CA ASN A 597 -45.85 -12.45 -5.19
C ASN A 597 -45.96 -13.85 -5.81
N ILE A 598 -44.89 -14.35 -6.46
CA ILE A 598 -44.82 -15.70 -7.04
C ILE A 598 -44.09 -16.60 -6.04
N LYS A 599 -44.72 -17.72 -5.65
CA LYS A 599 -44.17 -18.62 -4.62
C LYS A 599 -42.91 -19.32 -5.11
N GLU A 600 -42.90 -19.70 -6.38
CA GLU A 600 -41.79 -20.38 -7.03
C GLU A 600 -40.54 -19.48 -7.07
N ASP A 601 -40.72 -18.19 -7.36
CA ASP A 601 -39.66 -17.18 -7.38
C ASP A 601 -39.05 -16.96 -5.98
N VAL A 602 -39.90 -16.86 -4.96
CA VAL A 602 -39.45 -16.76 -3.56
C VAL A 602 -38.72 -18.03 -3.13
N ALA A 603 -39.26 -19.22 -3.46
CA ALA A 603 -38.63 -20.49 -3.15
C ALA A 603 -37.26 -20.64 -3.85
N PHE A 604 -37.13 -20.19 -5.10
CA PHE A 604 -35.85 -20.15 -5.81
C PHE A 604 -34.86 -19.23 -5.09
N ALA A 605 -35.29 -18.01 -4.73
CA ALA A 605 -34.43 -17.05 -4.04
C ALA A 605 -33.96 -17.55 -2.67
N GLU A 606 -34.87 -18.11 -1.86
CA GLU A 606 -34.57 -18.73 -0.56
C GLU A 606 -33.67 -19.96 -0.70
N SER A 607 -33.79 -20.71 -1.79
CA SER A 607 -32.92 -21.86 -2.04
C SER A 607 -31.48 -21.46 -2.36
N ARG A 608 -31.26 -20.25 -2.93
CA ARG A 608 -29.94 -19.75 -3.37
C ARG A 608 -29.24 -18.92 -2.29
N ILE A 609 -29.95 -17.99 -1.64
CA ILE A 609 -29.39 -17.14 -0.58
C ILE A 609 -29.48 -17.85 0.76
N ARG A 610 -28.39 -18.49 1.17
CA ARG A 610 -28.35 -19.35 2.37
C ARG A 610 -27.35 -18.82 3.39
N LYS A 611 -27.84 -18.53 4.59
CA LYS A 611 -27.01 -18.07 5.70
C LYS A 611 -25.90 -19.06 6.03
N GLU A 612 -26.21 -20.34 6.00
CA GLU A 612 -25.32 -21.44 6.38
C GLU A 612 -24.13 -21.55 5.43
N THR A 613 -24.33 -21.47 4.11
CA THR A 613 -23.24 -21.58 3.14
C THR A 613 -22.40 -20.29 3.09
N ILE A 614 -23.01 -19.11 3.26
CA ILE A 614 -22.28 -17.83 3.37
C ILE A 614 -21.40 -17.81 4.63
N ALA A 615 -21.89 -18.34 5.76
CA ALA A 615 -21.10 -18.47 6.97
C ALA A 615 -19.98 -19.53 6.82
N ALA A 616 -20.25 -20.64 6.13
CA ALA A 616 -19.23 -21.66 5.84
C ALA A 616 -18.12 -21.11 4.92
N GLU A 617 -18.46 -20.23 3.99
CA GLU A 617 -17.50 -19.57 3.09
C GLU A 617 -16.42 -18.78 3.86
N ASP A 618 -16.77 -18.11 4.98
CA ASP A 618 -15.79 -17.44 5.85
C ASP A 618 -14.74 -18.44 6.38
N ILE A 619 -15.21 -19.60 6.87
CA ILE A 619 -14.35 -20.66 7.42
C ILE A 619 -13.50 -21.30 6.33
N LEU A 620 -14.07 -21.54 5.14
CA LEU A 620 -13.33 -22.16 4.03
C LEU A 620 -12.25 -21.24 3.47
N HIS A 621 -12.43 -19.92 3.52
CA HIS A 621 -11.34 -18.98 3.23
C HIS A 621 -10.21 -19.07 4.25
N ASP A 622 -10.54 -19.09 5.54
CA ASP A 622 -9.55 -19.15 6.62
C ASP A 622 -8.74 -20.46 6.59
N LEU A 623 -9.38 -21.57 6.20
CA LEU A 623 -8.75 -22.87 5.99
C LEU A 623 -7.95 -22.97 4.67
N GLY A 624 -8.08 -21.99 3.77
CA GLY A 624 -7.47 -22.02 2.42
C GLY A 624 -8.15 -22.98 1.45
N ALA A 625 -9.37 -23.44 1.74
CA ALA A 625 -10.18 -24.28 0.86
C ALA A 625 -10.87 -23.49 -0.26
N ILE A 626 -11.04 -22.17 -0.10
CA ILE A 626 -11.33 -21.24 -1.19
C ILE A 626 -10.07 -20.42 -1.47
N SER A 627 -9.60 -20.45 -2.71
CA SER A 627 -8.24 -19.98 -3.04
C SER A 627 -8.20 -18.54 -3.57
N ILE A 628 -9.34 -17.97 -3.97
CA ILE A 628 -9.41 -16.67 -4.66
C ILE A 628 -10.63 -15.88 -4.15
N ILE A 629 -10.47 -14.56 -4.00
CA ILE A 629 -11.58 -13.60 -3.87
C ILE A 629 -11.61 -12.74 -5.12
N SER A 630 -12.79 -12.47 -5.66
CA SER A 630 -13.02 -11.65 -6.86
C SER A 630 -14.19 -10.68 -6.65
N SER A 631 -14.44 -9.74 -7.58
CA SER A 631 -15.55 -8.81 -7.39
C SER A 631 -16.91 -9.38 -7.78
N ASP A 632 -17.09 -9.78 -9.05
CA ASP A 632 -18.39 -9.84 -9.75
C ASP A 632 -18.98 -8.45 -10.09
N SER A 633 -18.11 -7.57 -10.60
CA SER A 633 -18.34 -6.12 -10.68
C SER A 633 -19.68 -5.73 -11.32
N GLN A 634 -20.56 -5.08 -10.54
CA GLN A 634 -21.90 -4.62 -10.96
C GLN A 634 -22.88 -5.74 -11.38
N ALA A 635 -22.53 -7.00 -11.11
CA ALA A 635 -23.31 -8.19 -11.46
C ALA A 635 -23.47 -9.11 -10.23
N MET A 636 -23.81 -8.52 -9.08
CA MET A 636 -23.68 -9.10 -7.72
C MET A 636 -22.28 -8.98 -7.12
N GLY A 637 -21.64 -7.82 -7.27
CA GLY A 637 -20.31 -7.59 -6.75
C GLY A 637 -19.80 -6.16 -6.93
N ARG A 638 -18.75 -5.80 -6.18
CA ARG A 638 -18.28 -4.41 -6.06
C ARG A 638 -16.79 -4.30 -6.40
N ILE A 639 -16.46 -3.71 -7.55
CA ILE A 639 -15.08 -3.71 -8.08
C ILE A 639 -14.04 -3.06 -7.12
N GLY A 640 -14.44 -2.03 -6.37
CA GLY A 640 -13.53 -1.26 -5.50
C GLY A 640 -13.30 -1.86 -4.10
N GLU A 641 -13.92 -2.99 -3.77
CA GLU A 641 -13.98 -3.51 -2.39
C GLU A 641 -13.13 -4.78 -2.17
N LEU A 642 -12.33 -5.22 -3.16
CA LEU A 642 -11.61 -6.50 -3.08
C LEU A 642 -10.67 -6.60 -1.87
N TYR A 643 -9.78 -5.62 -1.67
CA TYR A 643 -8.89 -5.57 -0.50
C TYR A 643 -9.64 -5.42 0.82
N TYR A 644 -10.69 -4.61 0.83
CA TYR A 644 -11.50 -4.35 2.01
C TYR A 644 -12.19 -5.64 2.49
N CYS A 645 -12.84 -6.37 1.58
CA CYS A 645 -13.48 -7.64 1.87
C CYS A 645 -12.48 -8.73 2.26
N TYR A 646 -11.29 -8.76 1.62
CA TYR A 646 -10.22 -9.69 1.97
C TYR A 646 -9.75 -9.50 3.42
N LEU A 647 -9.39 -8.27 3.80
CA LEU A 647 -8.99 -7.96 5.18
C LEU A 647 -10.14 -8.12 6.18
N GLY A 648 -11.38 -7.82 5.77
CA GLY A 648 -12.57 -8.05 6.57
C GLY A 648 -12.80 -9.52 6.91
N CYS A 649 -12.61 -10.43 5.95
CA CYS A 649 -12.67 -11.88 6.18
C CYS A 649 -11.57 -12.34 7.14
N ALA A 650 -10.32 -11.94 6.91
CA ALA A 650 -9.21 -12.32 7.77
C ALA A 650 -9.39 -11.82 9.22
N THR A 651 -9.92 -10.60 9.38
CA THR A 651 -10.22 -10.04 10.71
C THR A 651 -11.34 -10.81 11.41
N GLY A 652 -12.45 -11.08 10.70
CA GLY A 652 -13.57 -11.86 11.22
C GLY A 652 -13.19 -13.27 11.65
N GLY A 653 -12.25 -13.90 10.93
CA GLY A 653 -11.65 -15.17 11.31
C GLY A 653 -10.85 -15.09 12.62
N SER A 654 -9.96 -14.10 12.72
CA SER A 654 -9.09 -13.93 13.91
C SER A 654 -9.83 -13.57 15.21
N GLY A 655 -10.97 -12.88 15.13
CA GLY A 655 -11.73 -12.44 16.31
C GLY A 655 -12.77 -13.44 16.83
N ASN A 656 -13.27 -14.34 15.98
CA ASN A 656 -14.32 -15.30 16.34
C ASN A 656 -13.81 -16.70 16.65
N TRP A 657 -12.59 -17.04 16.22
CA TRP A 657 -12.04 -18.38 16.32
C TRP A 657 -10.70 -18.36 17.08
N GLU A 658 -10.74 -18.01 18.37
CA GLU A 658 -9.74 -18.59 19.29
C GLU A 658 -9.92 -20.10 19.23
N VAL A 659 -9.18 -20.77 18.35
CA VAL A 659 -8.98 -22.21 18.37
C VAL A 659 -8.19 -22.49 19.63
N GLY A 660 -8.91 -22.61 20.74
CA GLY A 660 -8.37 -23.08 22.00
C GLY A 660 -7.64 -24.39 21.75
N THR A 661 -6.41 -24.48 22.22
CA THR A 661 -5.64 -25.73 22.34
C THR A 661 -6.25 -26.62 23.43
N GLY A 662 -7.54 -26.94 23.31
CA GLY A 662 -8.35 -27.67 24.28
C GLY A 662 -9.12 -28.79 23.60
N GLU A 663 -8.73 -30.02 23.96
CA GLU A 663 -9.40 -31.32 23.77
C GLU A 663 -10.56 -31.40 22.75
N HIS A 664 -10.28 -32.09 21.65
CA HIS A 664 -11.25 -32.57 20.66
C HIS A 664 -12.47 -33.22 21.32
N SER A 665 -13.62 -32.57 21.25
CA SER A 665 -14.92 -33.23 21.38
C SER A 665 -15.44 -33.60 19.97
N SER A 666 -15.73 -34.88 19.80
CA SER A 666 -16.01 -35.57 18.54
C SER A 666 -17.42 -35.37 17.99
N GLU A 667 -18.07 -34.22 18.22
CA GLU A 667 -19.49 -34.02 17.88
C GLU A 667 -19.77 -33.05 16.72
N GLY A 668 -18.75 -32.38 16.16
CA GLY A 668 -18.87 -31.55 14.95
C GLY A 668 -18.65 -32.27 13.61
N TRP A 669 -18.32 -33.55 13.63
CA TRP A 669 -17.81 -34.30 12.47
C TRP A 669 -18.88 -34.99 11.58
N GLN A 670 -20.17 -34.70 11.76
CA GLN A 670 -21.25 -35.41 11.05
C GLN A 670 -21.96 -34.66 9.90
N LEU A 671 -21.47 -33.48 9.48
CA LEU A 671 -22.09 -32.72 8.38
C LEU A 671 -21.21 -32.52 7.14
N ILE A 672 -20.04 -33.17 7.06
CA ILE A 672 -19.13 -33.11 5.89
C ILE A 672 -18.70 -34.54 5.46
N HIS A 673 -19.67 -35.47 5.39
CA HIS A 673 -19.50 -36.75 4.71
C HIS A 673 -20.69 -37.06 3.82
#